data_AF-A0A6J0CFC7-F1
#
_entry.id   AF-A0A6J0CFC7-F1
#
_cell.length_a   1.000
_cell.length_b   1.000
_cell.length_c   1.000
_cell.angle_alpha   90.00
_cell.angle_beta   90.00
_cell.angle_gamma   90.00
#
_symmetry.space_group_name_H-M   'P 1'
#
loop_
_entity.id
_entity.type
_entity.pdbx_description
1 polymer ?
#
loop_
_entity_poly.entity_id
_entity_poly.type
_entity_poly.pdbx_seq_one_letter_code
_entity_poly.pdbx_strand_id
1 'polypeptide(L)'
;MLKTGKINEIIRFAVRQLSRGTVRNKNMSVFTQSFNPMTGTICWEEKDPDYDYHQEVARSAFADMLHDKERNEKYCAALKAAIDKKHALGKKANVLDIGTGTGLLSMMAAKCGADTITACEAFKPMAECAIKIIEDNGYADKIKLIFKRSTEMTVGIGGDMPNRANILVTEVFDTELIGEGALSTFRHAHKVLLDNDSIVIPHSGTVWAQVVDSELVCAWNRIEPVLNSTGDKILVDTPTVTRSCSGAAAVHDLQLSQLPRDSFKLLTKPLAVCRFDWSDVATLQLSESFSHKTKSIAAGTAHAVFMWWDLKMDTEGQILLSCAPVWEHPDVKLELNHGKSTVELNEKIPWRDHWMQAVYYLSPAYEICSGQELTLVTSHDEYSFWYHLNDGSSMDEVNYQRPICECFVHLAYSRTRIGQLNDKKRNKKYIQALEKRITSDSVCLCLSDNCLLGLAAAKLGSKKVIIFESNGLSHRAMEMFVKANGLSEKVRIVNSKDDLNPDDGVNLIFGEPNFVTSILAWDNIYFWHLSSRYPKHIARIPSAVTVRAVAVEFKDLHKIRAPVRKCEGFDMSRFDELVQVSSDISDNQIEAHPLWEYPGQALTAPFTVVELHLDRNIDHQPDIQNSDTAFIACTGNCNGVALWVDWTLDASTEVSTGPIKDIVPGSNISWDPYTRQGVFLPRKNFAVTRNDLLQWSVHFSPISGAVQFTFKITMGD
;
A
#
# COMPACT_ATOMS: atom_id res chain seq x y z
N MET A 1 5.51 67.51 32.51
CA MET A 1 4.74 66.76 33.54
C MET A 1 3.52 66.14 32.88
N LEU A 2 3.20 64.90 33.23
CA LEU A 2 2.10 64.04 32.74
C LEU A 2 2.30 63.36 31.37
N LYS A 3 2.97 62.19 31.36
CA LYS A 3 2.56 60.96 30.64
C LYS A 3 3.48 59.73 30.82
N THR A 4 4.22 59.62 31.92
CA THR A 4 5.02 58.42 32.27
C THR A 4 4.33 57.49 33.30
N GLY A 5 3.12 57.84 33.78
CA GLY A 5 2.41 57.07 34.81
C GLY A 5 1.57 55.88 34.31
N LYS A 6 1.10 55.88 33.05
CA LYS A 6 0.17 54.83 32.55
C LYS A 6 0.85 53.56 32.04
N ILE A 7 2.15 53.58 31.73
CA ILE A 7 2.87 52.40 31.22
C ILE A 7 3.28 51.47 32.38
N ASN A 8 3.61 52.01 33.55
CA ASN A 8 4.01 51.22 34.71
C ASN A 8 2.83 50.49 35.41
N GLU A 9 1.59 50.94 35.22
CA GLU A 9 0.41 50.19 35.72
C GLU A 9 0.02 49.02 34.80
N ILE A 10 0.16 49.15 33.48
CA ILE A 10 -0.12 48.06 32.53
C ILE A 10 0.89 46.92 32.69
N ILE A 11 2.17 47.25 32.90
CA ILE A 11 3.21 46.23 33.14
C ILE A 11 3.01 45.54 34.50
N ARG A 12 2.58 46.26 35.55
CA ARG A 12 2.27 45.64 36.85
C ARG A 12 1.02 44.77 36.84
N PHE A 13 0.04 45.07 35.98
CA PHE A 13 -1.15 44.24 35.79
C PHE A 13 -0.82 42.94 35.04
N ALA A 14 0.02 43.01 33.99
CA ALA A 14 0.47 41.85 33.23
C ALA A 14 1.34 40.89 34.06
N VAL A 15 2.22 41.42 34.93
CA VAL A 15 3.10 40.59 35.79
C VAL A 15 2.35 39.94 36.95
N ARG A 16 1.21 40.48 37.40
CA ARG A 16 0.39 39.87 38.46
C ARG A 16 -0.56 38.76 37.97
N GLN A 17 -0.90 38.69 36.69
CA GLN A 17 -1.67 37.58 36.13
C GLN A 17 -0.82 36.35 35.78
N LEU A 18 0.51 36.50 35.69
CA LEU A 18 1.45 35.41 35.39
C LEU A 18 1.94 34.62 36.61
N SER A 19 1.47 34.93 37.83
CA SER A 19 2.00 34.33 39.07
C SER A 19 1.00 33.52 39.89
N ARG A 20 -0.22 33.25 39.40
CA ARG A 20 -1.16 32.32 40.05
C ARG A 20 -2.02 31.57 39.03
N GLY A 21 -1.49 30.45 38.57
CA GLY A 21 -2.20 29.48 37.75
C GLY A 21 -1.17 28.47 37.25
N THR A 22 -1.31 27.22 37.66
CA THR A 22 -0.48 26.09 37.24
C THR A 22 -0.43 26.07 35.71
N VAL A 23 0.71 26.48 35.13
CA VAL A 23 0.96 26.42 33.69
C VAL A 23 0.99 24.94 33.31
N ARG A 24 -0.11 24.42 32.76
CA ARG A 24 0.00 23.31 31.82
C ARG A 24 0.84 23.84 30.66
N ASN A 25 1.99 23.23 30.38
CA ASN A 25 2.76 23.47 29.17
C ASN A 25 1.79 23.42 27.98
N LYS A 26 1.50 24.57 27.37
CA LYS A 26 0.96 24.59 26.01
C LYS A 26 2.13 24.19 25.12
N ASN A 27 2.13 22.95 24.65
CA ASN A 27 3.05 22.52 23.60
C ASN A 27 2.93 23.52 22.43
N MET A 28 4.05 24.01 21.91
CA MET A 28 4.05 24.89 20.75
C MET A 28 3.62 24.07 19.54
N SER A 29 2.52 24.41 18.89
CA SER A 29 2.11 23.76 17.65
C SER A 29 2.83 24.35 16.43
N VAL A 30 2.93 23.55 15.37
CA VAL A 30 3.49 23.96 14.07
C VAL A 30 2.37 23.98 13.05
N PHE A 31 2.33 25.02 12.21
CA PHE A 31 1.38 25.07 11.11
C PHE A 31 2.03 24.50 9.85
N THR A 32 1.47 23.40 9.34
CA THR A 32 1.92 22.78 8.10
C THR A 32 0.92 23.04 6.99
N GLN A 33 1.45 23.30 5.80
CA GLN A 33 0.64 23.39 4.59
C GLN A 33 0.13 21.99 4.21
N SER A 34 -1.18 21.83 4.12
CA SER A 34 -1.84 20.56 3.77
C SER A 34 -2.70 20.78 2.52
N PHE A 35 -2.73 19.80 1.61
CA PHE A 35 -3.61 19.83 0.45
C PHE A 35 -4.87 19.02 0.78
N ASN A 36 -6.04 19.66 0.76
CA ASN A 36 -7.29 18.96 0.95
C ASN A 36 -7.75 18.37 -0.40
N PRO A 37 -7.79 17.03 -0.55
CA PRO A 37 -8.12 16.40 -1.82
C PRO A 37 -9.60 16.54 -2.19
N MET A 38 -10.50 16.79 -1.23
CA MET A 38 -11.93 17.01 -1.47
C MET A 38 -12.23 18.41 -2.01
N THR A 39 -11.50 19.43 -1.59
CA THR A 39 -11.76 20.82 -2.02
C THR A 39 -10.80 21.30 -3.11
N GLY A 40 -9.68 20.60 -3.30
CA GLY A 40 -8.59 21.01 -4.19
C GLY A 40 -7.87 22.28 -3.72
N THR A 41 -8.00 22.62 -2.43
CA THR A 41 -7.38 23.82 -1.84
C THR A 41 -6.27 23.46 -0.88
N ILE A 42 -5.29 24.33 -0.83
CA ILE A 42 -4.26 24.31 0.19
C ILE A 42 -4.83 24.95 1.46
N CYS A 43 -4.81 24.21 2.56
CA CYS A 43 -5.13 24.68 3.91
C CYS A 43 -3.88 24.69 4.80
N TRP A 44 -4.00 25.35 5.95
CA TRP A 44 -3.02 25.29 7.02
C TRP A 44 -3.60 24.46 8.15
N GLU A 45 -2.91 23.40 8.51
CA GLU A 45 -3.29 22.55 9.63
C GLU A 45 -2.33 22.79 10.79
N GLU A 46 -2.89 22.92 11.99
CA GLU A 46 -2.12 22.89 13.22
C GLU A 46 -1.73 21.44 13.51
N LYS A 47 -0.43 21.19 13.60
CA LYS A 47 0.15 19.88 13.89
C LYS A 47 1.00 19.95 15.15
N ASP A 48 1.23 18.78 15.73
CA ASP A 48 2.21 18.62 16.80
C ASP A 48 3.61 19.03 16.29
N PRO A 49 4.46 19.70 17.10
CA PRO A 49 5.81 20.09 16.68
C PRO A 49 6.68 18.91 16.27
N ASP A 50 6.41 17.71 16.79
CA ASP A 50 7.10 16.47 16.48
C ASP A 50 6.24 15.57 15.55
N TYR A 51 5.38 16.15 14.71
CA TYR A 51 4.49 15.41 13.82
C TYR A 51 5.23 14.44 12.88
N ASP A 52 6.35 14.88 12.27
CA ASP A 52 7.15 14.02 11.38
C ASP A 52 7.71 12.81 12.15
N TYR A 53 8.16 13.02 13.39
CA TYR A 53 8.58 11.94 14.30
C TYR A 53 7.43 10.96 14.55
N HIS A 54 6.23 11.45 14.87
CA HIS A 54 5.08 10.59 15.14
C HIS A 54 4.65 9.83 13.88
N GLN A 55 4.66 10.48 12.73
CA GLN A 55 4.34 9.83 11.46
C GLN A 55 5.35 8.72 11.12
N GLU A 56 6.65 8.95 11.32
CA GLU A 56 7.68 7.92 11.10
C GLU A 56 7.53 6.74 12.08
N VAL A 57 7.24 7.00 13.35
CA VAL A 57 6.98 5.95 14.35
C VAL A 57 5.73 5.15 14.01
N ALA A 58 4.63 5.82 13.64
CA ALA A 58 3.39 5.17 13.25
C ALA A 58 3.56 4.31 11.98
N ARG A 59 4.43 4.71 11.05
CA ARG A 59 4.79 3.92 9.85
C ARG A 59 5.81 2.82 10.14
N SER A 60 6.69 3.01 11.12
CA SER A 60 7.61 1.98 11.62
C SER A 60 6.88 0.91 12.43
N ALA A 61 5.59 1.11 12.69
CA ALA A 61 4.72 0.12 13.28
C ALA A 61 4.35 -0.97 12.27
N PHE A 62 5.35 -1.65 11.70
CA PHE A 62 5.20 -3.01 11.15
C PHE A 62 4.75 -3.95 12.28
N ALA A 63 3.62 -3.67 12.93
CA ALA A 63 3.11 -4.40 14.07
C ALA A 63 2.75 -5.82 13.62
N ASP A 64 2.36 -5.99 12.35
CA ASP A 64 2.15 -7.32 11.79
C ASP A 64 3.44 -8.16 11.78
N MET A 65 4.62 -7.55 11.64
CA MET A 65 5.91 -8.24 11.76
C MET A 65 6.11 -8.88 13.14
N LEU A 66 5.61 -8.24 14.20
CA LEU A 66 5.64 -8.80 15.56
C LEU A 66 4.50 -9.81 15.79
N HIS A 67 3.41 -9.73 15.04
CA HIS A 67 2.36 -10.75 14.98
C HIS A 67 2.70 -11.92 14.04
N ASP A 68 3.76 -11.83 13.26
CA ASP A 68 4.23 -12.90 12.38
C ASP A 68 4.94 -13.98 13.19
N LYS A 69 4.13 -14.91 13.66
CA LYS A 69 4.56 -16.03 14.47
C LYS A 69 5.59 -16.91 13.75
N GLU A 70 5.41 -17.16 12.45
CA GLU A 70 6.34 -18.04 11.73
C GLU A 70 7.72 -17.39 11.63
N ARG A 71 7.79 -16.10 11.25
CA ARG A 71 9.03 -15.34 11.25
C ARG A 71 9.74 -15.45 12.59
N ASN A 72 9.03 -15.12 13.67
CA ASN A 72 9.60 -15.09 15.00
C ASN A 72 10.12 -16.47 15.45
N GLU A 73 9.37 -17.53 15.23
CA GLU A 73 9.77 -18.91 15.57
C GLU A 73 10.99 -19.36 14.76
N LYS A 74 11.04 -19.07 13.45
CA LYS A 74 12.15 -19.46 12.56
C LYS A 74 13.44 -18.71 12.91
N TYR A 75 13.37 -17.42 13.22
CA TYR A 75 14.52 -16.65 13.73
C TYR A 75 15.02 -17.20 15.07
N CYS A 76 14.12 -17.47 16.02
CA CYS A 76 14.49 -18.01 17.33
C CYS A 76 15.17 -19.39 17.21
N ALA A 77 14.64 -20.26 16.35
CA ALA A 77 15.20 -21.59 16.10
C ALA A 77 16.61 -21.51 15.48
N ALA A 78 16.80 -20.62 14.50
CA ALA A 78 18.11 -20.41 13.86
C ALA A 78 19.14 -19.81 14.81
N LEU A 79 18.75 -18.81 15.61
CA LEU A 79 19.60 -18.25 16.67
C LEU A 79 20.05 -19.34 17.65
N LYS A 80 19.12 -20.18 18.10
CA LYS A 80 19.45 -21.30 18.98
C LYS A 80 20.46 -22.25 18.33
N ALA A 81 20.23 -22.66 17.09
CA ALA A 81 21.13 -23.56 16.37
C ALA A 81 22.54 -22.97 16.22
N ALA A 82 22.65 -21.67 15.87
CA ALA A 82 23.94 -20.99 15.72
C ALA A 82 24.70 -20.86 17.05
N ILE A 83 24.01 -20.51 18.13
CA ILE A 83 24.59 -20.39 19.48
C ILE A 83 25.08 -21.75 19.97
N ASP A 84 24.22 -22.77 19.92
CA ASP A 84 24.56 -24.15 20.31
C ASP A 84 25.78 -24.66 19.52
N LYS A 85 25.87 -24.34 18.22
CA LYS A 85 27.00 -24.70 17.36
C LYS A 85 28.31 -24.01 17.78
N LYS A 86 28.29 -22.73 18.16
CA LYS A 86 29.50 -22.06 18.69
C LYS A 86 29.95 -22.66 20.01
N HIS A 87 29.02 -22.92 20.92
CA HIS A 87 29.31 -23.52 22.22
C HIS A 87 29.83 -24.96 22.09
N ALA A 88 29.27 -25.76 21.20
CA ALA A 88 29.75 -27.12 20.91
C ALA A 88 31.20 -27.14 20.38
N LEU A 89 31.63 -26.06 19.72
CA LEU A 89 33.02 -25.84 19.29
C LEU A 89 33.92 -25.24 20.39
N GLY A 90 33.41 -25.09 21.62
CA GLY A 90 34.12 -24.47 22.74
C GLY A 90 34.36 -22.96 22.56
N LYS A 91 33.66 -22.30 21.64
CA LYS A 91 33.76 -20.85 21.37
C LYS A 91 32.62 -20.11 22.08
N LYS A 92 32.87 -18.87 22.48
CA LYS A 92 31.80 -17.95 22.92
C LYS A 92 30.89 -17.58 21.75
N ALA A 93 29.60 -17.40 22.00
CA ALA A 93 28.63 -16.89 21.05
C ALA A 93 28.50 -15.37 21.19
N ASN A 94 29.17 -14.63 20.30
CA ASN A 94 29.13 -13.17 20.26
C ASN A 94 28.18 -12.74 19.12
N VAL A 95 26.99 -12.29 19.49
CA VAL A 95 25.90 -11.96 18.56
C VAL A 95 25.92 -10.47 18.23
N LEU A 96 25.80 -10.15 16.95
CA LEU A 96 25.46 -8.83 16.43
C LEU A 96 24.06 -8.89 15.84
N ASP A 97 23.18 -7.98 16.26
CA ASP A 97 21.83 -7.80 15.76
C ASP A 97 21.73 -6.45 15.01
N ILE A 98 21.58 -6.49 13.69
CA ILE A 98 21.49 -5.28 12.85
C ILE A 98 20.03 -4.98 12.52
N GLY A 99 19.60 -3.74 12.79
CA GLY A 99 18.21 -3.34 12.62
C GLY A 99 17.34 -3.96 13.71
N THR A 100 17.75 -3.78 14.97
CA THR A 100 17.15 -4.52 16.08
C THR A 100 15.66 -4.19 16.31
N GLY A 101 15.17 -3.06 15.79
CA GLY A 101 13.81 -2.61 16.00
C GLY A 101 13.50 -2.54 17.49
N THR A 102 12.57 -3.38 17.96
CA THR A 102 12.18 -3.47 19.37
C THR A 102 13.17 -4.20 20.28
N GLY A 103 14.25 -4.77 19.75
CA GLY A 103 15.18 -5.61 20.50
C GLY A 103 14.78 -7.09 20.56
N LEU A 104 13.72 -7.50 19.85
CA LEU A 104 13.17 -8.86 19.90
C LEU A 104 14.24 -9.94 19.62
N LEU A 105 14.98 -9.82 18.51
CA LEU A 105 15.97 -10.82 18.10
C LEU A 105 17.16 -10.87 19.08
N SER A 106 17.59 -9.72 19.59
CA SER A 106 18.57 -9.63 20.67
C SER A 106 18.11 -10.31 21.96
N MET A 107 16.84 -10.13 22.37
CA MET A 107 16.29 -10.81 23.54
C MET A 107 16.15 -12.33 23.31
N MET A 108 15.79 -12.77 22.09
CA MET A 108 15.82 -14.19 21.72
C MET A 108 17.24 -14.76 21.84
N ALA A 109 18.25 -14.07 21.34
CA ALA A 109 19.65 -14.49 21.46
C ALA A 109 20.08 -14.62 22.93
N ALA A 110 19.67 -13.68 23.79
CA ALA A 110 19.95 -13.72 25.22
C ALA A 110 19.26 -14.91 25.92
N LYS A 111 18.02 -15.22 25.54
CA LYS A 111 17.25 -16.39 26.02
C LYS A 111 17.87 -17.70 25.55
N CYS A 112 18.42 -17.74 24.33
CA CYS A 112 19.13 -18.89 23.77
C CYS A 112 20.54 -19.09 24.35
N GLY A 113 21.05 -18.16 25.17
CA GLY A 113 22.30 -18.32 25.90
C GLY A 113 23.53 -17.67 25.25
N ALA A 114 23.35 -16.67 24.38
CA ALA A 114 24.49 -15.91 23.84
C ALA A 114 25.37 -15.31 24.95
N ASP A 115 26.69 -15.29 24.74
CA ASP A 115 27.66 -14.79 25.72
C ASP A 115 27.75 -13.26 25.71
N THR A 116 27.68 -12.65 24.52
CA THR A 116 27.62 -11.19 24.35
C THR A 116 26.69 -10.84 23.21
N ILE A 117 25.96 -9.72 23.35
CA ILE A 117 24.99 -9.26 22.35
C ILE A 117 25.20 -7.75 22.14
N THR A 118 25.51 -7.38 20.90
CA THR A 118 25.48 -5.98 20.46
C THR A 118 24.33 -5.82 19.47
N ALA A 119 23.49 -4.82 19.69
CA ALA A 119 22.38 -4.49 18.81
C ALA A 119 22.62 -3.10 18.21
N CYS A 120 22.15 -2.83 16.99
CA CYS A 120 22.10 -1.48 16.46
C CYS A 120 20.76 -1.12 15.83
N GLU A 121 20.37 0.14 16.02
CA GLU A 121 19.17 0.74 15.45
C GLU A 121 19.49 2.16 15.02
N ALA A 122 19.18 2.50 13.78
CA ALA A 122 19.41 3.82 13.22
C ALA A 122 18.27 4.78 13.58
N PHE A 123 17.05 4.27 13.67
CA PHE A 123 15.87 5.06 14.00
C PHE A 123 15.79 5.28 15.50
N LYS A 124 16.30 6.44 15.94
CA LYS A 124 16.40 6.84 17.35
C LYS A 124 15.13 6.59 18.19
N PRO A 125 13.91 6.90 17.73
CA PRO A 125 12.69 6.66 18.52
C PRO A 125 12.50 5.18 18.86
N MET A 126 12.82 4.31 17.90
CA MET A 126 12.73 2.87 18.09
C MET A 126 13.87 2.32 18.93
N ALA A 127 15.08 2.85 18.78
CA ALA A 127 16.21 2.53 19.65
C ALA A 127 15.93 2.87 21.13
N GLU A 128 15.32 4.03 21.40
CA GLU A 128 14.90 4.44 22.75
C GLU A 128 13.78 3.54 23.30
N CYS A 129 12.86 3.11 22.44
CA CYS A 129 11.84 2.12 22.79
C CYS A 129 12.47 0.77 23.17
N ALA A 130 13.39 0.29 22.34
CA ALA A 130 14.06 -0.99 22.51
C ALA A 130 14.83 -1.07 23.83
N ILE A 131 15.51 0.01 24.25
CA ILE A 131 16.19 0.05 25.55
C ILE A 131 15.22 -0.22 26.70
N LYS A 132 14.05 0.43 26.68
CA LYS A 132 13.02 0.23 27.72
C LYS A 132 12.45 -1.18 27.67
N ILE A 133 12.18 -1.71 26.47
CA ILE A 133 11.71 -3.09 26.29
C ILE A 133 12.72 -4.09 26.85
N ILE A 134 14.00 -3.94 26.50
CA ILE A 134 15.10 -4.79 26.96
C ILE A 134 15.23 -4.74 28.49
N GLU A 135 15.12 -3.54 29.08
CA GLU A 135 15.16 -3.34 30.53
C GLU A 135 13.95 -3.98 31.24
N ASP A 136 12.73 -3.70 30.76
CA ASP A 136 11.48 -4.23 31.33
C ASP A 136 11.45 -5.78 31.27
N ASN A 137 12.12 -6.38 30.29
CA ASN A 137 12.27 -7.83 30.15
C ASN A 137 13.51 -8.43 30.88
N GLY A 138 14.31 -7.61 31.57
CA GLY A 138 15.42 -8.06 32.40
C GLY A 138 16.72 -8.42 31.65
N TYR A 139 16.94 -7.84 30.47
CA TYR A 139 18.10 -8.11 29.62
C TYR A 139 19.09 -6.94 29.48
N ALA A 140 18.90 -5.84 30.22
CA ALA A 140 19.74 -4.63 30.16
C ALA A 140 21.24 -4.91 30.33
N ASP A 141 21.62 -5.83 31.24
CA ASP A 141 23.02 -6.17 31.49
C ASP A 141 23.64 -7.07 30.41
N LYS A 142 22.83 -7.64 29.51
CA LYS A 142 23.27 -8.60 28.48
C LYS A 142 23.35 -8.00 27.07
N ILE A 143 22.56 -6.96 26.79
CA ILE A 143 22.40 -6.41 25.44
C ILE A 143 22.93 -4.98 25.41
N LYS A 144 23.94 -4.73 24.57
CA LYS A 144 24.45 -3.38 24.32
C LYS A 144 23.83 -2.82 23.04
N LEU A 145 22.93 -1.86 23.17
CA LEU A 145 22.31 -1.18 22.02
C LEU A 145 23.12 0.04 21.57
N ILE A 146 23.35 0.17 20.26
CA ILE A 146 24.07 1.26 19.61
C ILE A 146 23.13 2.05 18.69
N PHE A 147 23.05 3.36 18.88
CA PHE A 147 22.21 4.28 18.11
C PHE A 147 22.88 4.71 16.81
N LYS A 148 23.12 3.76 15.90
CA LYS A 148 23.77 4.01 14.61
C LYS A 148 23.25 3.07 13.55
N ARG A 149 23.36 3.49 12.29
CA ARG A 149 23.31 2.55 11.18
C ARG A 149 24.54 1.64 11.24
N SER A 150 24.38 0.36 10.94
CA SER A 150 25.48 -0.62 11.00
C SER A 150 26.67 -0.21 10.12
N THR A 151 26.44 0.46 8.99
CA THR A 151 27.45 0.98 8.07
C THR A 151 28.34 2.09 8.64
N GLU A 152 28.00 2.60 9.82
CA GLU A 152 28.75 3.64 10.54
C GLU A 152 29.41 3.09 11.82
N MET A 153 29.17 1.81 12.14
CA MET A 153 29.73 1.17 13.32
C MET A 153 31.18 0.76 13.11
N THR A 154 31.96 0.81 14.19
CA THR A 154 33.39 0.49 14.18
C THR A 154 33.75 -0.52 15.27
N VAL A 155 34.82 -1.30 15.03
CA VAL A 155 35.37 -2.26 16.00
C VAL A 155 36.74 -1.78 16.48
N GLY A 156 37.00 -1.88 17.78
CA GLY A 156 38.31 -1.63 18.39
C GLY A 156 38.26 -0.65 19.56
N ILE A 157 39.44 -0.21 20.02
CA ILE A 157 39.54 0.72 21.15
C ILE A 157 38.87 2.05 20.77
N GLY A 158 37.87 2.46 21.55
CA GLY A 158 37.07 3.67 21.29
C GLY A 158 36.00 3.49 20.20
N GLY A 159 35.86 2.28 19.64
CA GLY A 159 34.79 1.93 18.70
C GLY A 159 33.50 1.51 19.39
N ASP A 160 32.49 1.22 18.58
CA ASP A 160 31.15 0.82 19.03
C ASP A 160 31.14 -0.61 19.59
N MET A 161 31.96 -1.48 19.01
CA MET A 161 32.14 -2.88 19.42
C MET A 161 33.57 -3.14 19.91
N PRO A 162 33.75 -3.88 21.03
CA PRO A 162 35.09 -4.19 21.52
C PRO A 162 35.83 -5.18 20.62
N ASN A 163 35.10 -6.17 20.07
CA ASN A 163 35.60 -7.19 19.17
C ASN A 163 34.54 -7.46 18.08
N ARG A 164 34.96 -8.07 16.99
CA ARG A 164 34.07 -8.56 15.94
C ARG A 164 33.13 -9.65 16.48
N ALA A 165 31.93 -9.72 15.91
CA ALA A 165 30.93 -10.73 16.24
C ALA A 165 31.14 -12.01 15.42
N ASN A 166 30.76 -13.15 15.98
CA ASN A 166 30.86 -14.44 15.30
C ASN A 166 29.50 -15.07 14.98
N ILE A 167 28.41 -14.39 15.34
CA ILE A 167 27.05 -14.64 14.87
C ILE A 167 26.46 -13.28 14.44
N LEU A 168 25.97 -13.18 13.21
CA LEU A 168 25.13 -12.07 12.76
C LEU A 168 23.69 -12.56 12.70
N VAL A 169 22.77 -11.79 13.27
CA VAL A 169 21.34 -11.89 12.98
C VAL A 169 20.86 -10.56 12.44
N THR A 170 20.03 -10.59 11.41
CA THR A 170 19.44 -9.38 10.84
C THR A 170 18.13 -9.70 10.15
N GLU A 171 17.24 -8.72 10.17
CA GLU A 171 16.00 -8.72 9.41
C GLU A 171 15.85 -7.31 8.84
N VAL A 172 16.31 -7.16 7.60
CA VAL A 172 16.37 -5.90 6.83
C VAL A 172 15.93 -6.19 5.40
N PHE A 173 14.89 -7.01 5.28
CA PHE A 173 14.38 -7.52 4.01
C PHE A 173 12.99 -6.97 3.77
N ASP A 174 12.68 -6.64 2.53
CA ASP A 174 11.34 -6.25 2.08
C ASP A 174 10.75 -7.29 1.13
N THR A 175 9.61 -6.97 0.50
CA THR A 175 9.02 -7.80 -0.55
C THR A 175 10.00 -8.07 -1.70
N GLU A 176 10.92 -7.14 -2.02
CA GLU A 176 11.97 -7.35 -3.02
C GLU A 176 13.23 -8.06 -2.49
N LEU A 177 13.26 -8.49 -1.22
CA LEU A 177 14.42 -8.99 -0.47
C LEU A 177 15.52 -7.93 -0.24
N ILE A 178 15.92 -7.18 -1.26
CA ILE A 178 17.07 -6.26 -1.20
C ILE A 178 16.71 -4.77 -1.09
N GLY A 179 15.41 -4.41 -1.17
CA GLY A 179 14.97 -3.02 -1.29
C GLY A 179 15.24 -2.14 -0.08
N GLU A 180 15.48 -2.74 1.09
CA GLU A 180 15.90 -2.05 2.32
C GLU A 180 17.43 -1.94 2.48
N GLY A 181 18.20 -2.26 1.43
CA GLY A 181 19.66 -2.11 1.42
C GLY A 181 20.38 -3.27 2.11
N ALA A 182 19.81 -4.48 2.06
CA ALA A 182 20.40 -5.69 2.60
C ALA A 182 21.84 -5.90 2.10
N LEU A 183 22.09 -5.76 0.80
CA LEU A 183 23.40 -6.01 0.17
C LEU A 183 24.52 -5.17 0.82
N SER A 184 24.33 -3.85 0.94
CA SER A 184 25.33 -2.98 1.56
C SER A 184 25.50 -3.24 3.05
N THR A 185 24.42 -3.57 3.75
CA THR A 185 24.43 -3.94 5.17
C THR A 185 25.30 -5.17 5.43
N PHE A 186 25.07 -6.27 4.70
CA PHE A 186 25.86 -7.50 4.84
C PHE A 186 27.31 -7.30 4.42
N ARG A 187 27.57 -6.59 3.31
CA ARG A 187 28.94 -6.31 2.84
C ARG A 187 29.75 -5.54 3.88
N HIS A 188 29.15 -4.51 4.49
CA HIS A 188 29.80 -3.76 5.55
C HIS A 188 30.04 -4.62 6.80
N ALA A 189 29.03 -5.40 7.22
CA ALA A 189 29.15 -6.27 8.36
C ALA A 189 30.33 -7.25 8.22
N HIS A 190 30.45 -7.95 7.09
CA HIS A 190 31.60 -8.82 6.81
C HIS A 190 32.93 -8.08 6.86
N LYS A 191 33.01 -6.92 6.21
CA LYS A 191 34.26 -6.15 6.13
C LYS A 191 34.72 -5.62 7.48
N VAL A 192 33.80 -5.17 8.33
CA VAL A 192 34.11 -4.35 9.52
C VAL A 192 33.71 -5.00 10.83
N LEU A 193 32.56 -5.67 10.89
CA LEU A 193 31.89 -6.04 12.15
C LEU A 193 31.99 -7.54 12.49
N LEU A 194 32.19 -8.42 11.50
CA LEU A 194 32.17 -9.87 11.68
C LEU A 194 33.55 -10.52 11.64
N ASP A 195 33.68 -11.63 12.36
CA ASP A 195 34.80 -12.56 12.26
C ASP A 195 34.70 -13.38 10.95
N ASN A 196 35.85 -13.87 10.47
CA ASN A 196 35.93 -14.68 9.24
C ASN A 196 35.11 -15.98 9.30
N ASP A 197 34.98 -16.59 10.50
CA ASP A 197 34.21 -17.83 10.71
C ASP A 197 32.80 -17.54 11.26
N SER A 198 32.22 -16.38 10.96
CA SER A 198 30.91 -16.01 11.49
C SER A 198 29.78 -16.88 10.93
N ILE A 199 28.73 -17.09 11.73
CA ILE A 199 27.46 -17.67 11.28
C ILE A 199 26.50 -16.50 11.01
N VAL A 200 25.90 -16.44 9.83
CA VAL A 200 24.95 -15.39 9.46
C VAL A 200 23.54 -15.96 9.44
N ILE A 201 22.59 -15.23 10.03
CA ILE A 201 21.16 -15.56 10.09
C ILE A 201 20.37 -14.39 9.47
N PRO A 202 19.63 -14.63 8.38
CA PRO A 202 19.56 -15.87 7.61
C PRO A 202 20.89 -16.21 6.92
N HIS A 203 21.13 -17.49 6.65
CA HIS A 203 22.36 -17.97 6.01
C HIS A 203 22.41 -17.64 4.52
N SER A 204 21.30 -17.83 3.80
CA SER A 204 21.17 -17.48 2.38
C SER A 204 19.73 -17.19 1.99
N GLY A 205 19.52 -16.36 0.97
CA GLY A 205 18.22 -16.10 0.37
C GLY A 205 18.15 -16.54 -1.09
N THR A 206 17.00 -17.05 -1.52
CA THR A 206 16.73 -17.38 -2.93
C THR A 206 15.54 -16.58 -3.43
N VAL A 207 15.74 -15.81 -4.50
CA VAL A 207 14.66 -15.14 -5.24
C VAL A 207 14.15 -16.10 -6.31
N TRP A 208 12.84 -16.25 -6.35
CA TRP A 208 12.10 -17.09 -7.29
C TRP A 208 11.33 -16.22 -8.26
N ALA A 209 11.27 -16.65 -9.52
CA ALA A 209 10.47 -16.02 -10.55
C ALA A 209 9.61 -17.04 -11.31
N GLN A 210 8.43 -16.63 -11.70
CA GLN A 210 7.52 -17.45 -12.49
C GLN A 210 6.81 -16.60 -13.55
N VAL A 211 6.94 -16.97 -14.82
CA VAL A 211 6.29 -16.25 -15.93
C VAL A 211 4.82 -16.66 -16.00
N VAL A 212 3.95 -15.67 -16.12
CA VAL A 212 2.50 -15.87 -16.12
C VAL A 212 1.79 -15.18 -17.27
N ASP A 213 0.70 -15.81 -17.68
CA ASP A 213 -0.31 -15.25 -18.55
C ASP A 213 -1.51 -14.83 -17.70
N SER A 214 -1.80 -13.53 -17.64
CA SER A 214 -2.95 -12.99 -16.92
C SER A 214 -3.39 -11.65 -17.49
N GLU A 215 -4.58 -11.62 -18.08
CA GLU A 215 -5.22 -10.38 -18.53
C GLU A 215 -5.51 -9.42 -17.37
N LEU A 216 -5.91 -9.95 -16.20
CA LEU A 216 -6.14 -9.13 -15.00
C LEU A 216 -4.87 -8.41 -14.57
N VAL A 217 -3.74 -9.12 -14.51
CA VAL A 217 -2.44 -8.53 -14.17
C VAL A 217 -2.03 -7.55 -15.27
N CYS A 218 -2.14 -7.94 -16.54
CA CYS A 218 -1.84 -7.08 -17.68
C CYS A 218 -2.59 -5.74 -17.61
N ALA A 219 -3.85 -5.76 -17.20
CA ALA A 219 -4.71 -4.59 -17.08
C ALA A 219 -4.22 -3.57 -16.04
N TRP A 220 -3.38 -3.93 -15.07
CA TRP A 220 -2.77 -2.95 -14.15
C TRP A 220 -1.60 -2.17 -14.75
N ASN A 221 -1.13 -2.55 -15.95
CA ASN A 221 -0.01 -1.92 -16.62
C ASN A 221 -0.29 -1.51 -18.08
N ARG A 222 -1.26 -2.12 -18.76
CA ARG A 222 -1.64 -1.75 -20.14
C ARG A 222 -2.93 -0.95 -20.11
N ILE A 223 -3.15 -0.10 -21.11
CA ILE A 223 -4.45 0.58 -21.32
C ILE A 223 -5.09 -0.02 -22.56
N GLU A 224 -6.27 -0.59 -22.40
CA GLU A 224 -7.11 -1.07 -23.48
C GLU A 224 -7.92 0.07 -24.15
N PRO A 225 -8.30 -0.08 -25.42
CA PRO A 225 -9.22 0.83 -26.07
C PRO A 225 -10.57 0.91 -25.37
N VAL A 226 -11.16 2.11 -25.31
CA VAL A 226 -12.52 2.31 -24.79
C VAL A 226 -13.53 2.06 -25.91
N LEU A 227 -14.45 1.13 -25.69
CA LEU A 227 -15.51 0.74 -26.63
C LEU A 227 -16.83 1.43 -26.31
N ASN A 228 -17.75 1.52 -27.28
CA ASN A 228 -19.14 1.96 -27.04
C ASN A 228 -19.96 0.96 -26.22
N SER A 229 -21.21 1.28 -25.89
CA SER A 229 -22.04 0.45 -25.00
C SER A 229 -22.37 -0.94 -25.56
N THR A 230 -22.38 -1.10 -26.88
CA THR A 230 -22.57 -2.37 -27.61
C THR A 230 -21.27 -3.17 -27.76
N GLY A 231 -20.11 -2.54 -27.62
CA GLY A 231 -18.80 -3.19 -27.73
C GLY A 231 -18.31 -3.41 -29.16
N ASP A 232 -19.00 -2.87 -30.17
CA ASP A 232 -18.71 -3.07 -31.59
C ASP A 232 -17.90 -1.91 -32.22
N LYS A 233 -17.77 -0.78 -31.51
CA LYS A 233 -17.04 0.40 -31.99
C LYS A 233 -16.06 0.91 -30.96
N ILE A 234 -14.82 1.12 -31.38
CA ILE A 234 -13.80 1.83 -30.59
C ILE A 234 -14.13 3.32 -30.56
N LEU A 235 -14.31 3.86 -29.35
CA LEU A 235 -14.47 5.30 -29.12
C LEU A 235 -13.11 5.95 -28.90
N VAL A 236 -12.22 5.34 -28.11
CA VAL A 236 -10.88 5.84 -27.83
C VAL A 236 -9.87 4.73 -28.03
N ASP A 237 -8.94 4.92 -28.96
CA ASP A 237 -7.79 4.01 -29.15
C ASP A 237 -6.61 4.44 -28.27
N THR A 238 -5.80 3.46 -27.87
CA THR A 238 -4.62 3.66 -27.02
C THR A 238 -3.41 4.06 -27.86
N PRO A 239 -2.69 5.16 -27.54
CA PRO A 239 -1.47 5.55 -28.23
C PRO A 239 -0.43 4.42 -28.27
N THR A 240 0.28 4.28 -29.40
CA THR A 240 1.27 3.22 -29.60
C THR A 240 2.36 3.22 -28.51
N VAL A 241 2.86 4.40 -28.13
CA VAL A 241 3.87 4.54 -27.06
C VAL A 241 3.36 4.02 -25.71
N THR A 242 2.06 4.17 -25.41
CA THR A 242 1.45 3.64 -24.18
C THR A 242 1.27 2.14 -24.26
N ARG A 243 0.91 1.59 -25.43
CA ARG A 243 0.78 0.15 -25.65
C ARG A 243 2.12 -0.59 -25.49
N SER A 244 3.23 0.03 -25.91
CA SER A 244 4.58 -0.57 -25.87
C SER A 244 5.43 -0.16 -24.65
N CYS A 245 4.97 0.78 -23.82
CA CYS A 245 5.71 1.27 -22.67
C CYS A 245 5.99 0.12 -21.68
N SER A 246 7.16 0.04 -21.07
CA SER A 246 7.44 -1.03 -20.11
C SER A 246 6.63 -0.94 -18.81
N GLY A 247 6.25 0.28 -18.42
CA GLY A 247 5.52 0.55 -17.19
C GLY A 247 6.32 1.38 -16.19
N ALA A 248 5.81 1.47 -14.97
CA ALA A 248 6.56 2.07 -13.86
C ALA A 248 7.68 1.12 -13.40
N ALA A 249 8.83 1.68 -13.05
CA ALA A 249 10.00 0.93 -12.57
C ALA A 249 9.90 0.52 -11.09
N ALA A 250 8.84 0.95 -10.38
CA ALA A 250 8.56 0.57 -9.00
C ALA A 250 8.08 -0.89 -8.93
N VAL A 251 8.29 -1.59 -7.82
CA VAL A 251 7.71 -2.92 -7.58
C VAL A 251 6.20 -2.87 -7.44
N HIS A 252 5.49 -3.92 -7.86
CA HIS A 252 4.09 -4.16 -7.53
C HIS A 252 3.99 -5.25 -6.48
N ASP A 253 4.05 -4.84 -5.22
CA ASP A 253 3.73 -5.67 -4.08
C ASP A 253 2.24 -6.04 -4.09
N LEU A 254 1.95 -7.33 -3.88
CA LEU A 254 0.60 -7.88 -3.92
C LEU A 254 0.51 -9.16 -3.08
N GLN A 255 -0.63 -9.35 -2.40
CA GLN A 255 -0.98 -10.63 -1.78
C GLN A 255 -1.34 -11.64 -2.89
N LEU A 256 -0.33 -12.19 -3.58
CA LEU A 256 -0.56 -13.06 -4.75
C LEU A 256 -1.44 -14.27 -4.44
N SER A 257 -1.43 -14.75 -3.20
CA SER A 257 -2.31 -15.84 -2.75
C SER A 257 -3.81 -15.50 -2.80
N GLN A 258 -4.18 -14.22 -2.90
CA GLN A 258 -5.56 -13.74 -3.04
C GLN A 258 -5.98 -13.53 -4.50
N LEU A 259 -5.02 -13.59 -5.44
CA LEU A 259 -5.33 -13.52 -6.86
C LEU A 259 -6.18 -14.74 -7.26
N PRO A 260 -7.34 -14.55 -7.90
CA PRO A 260 -8.20 -15.67 -8.30
C PRO A 260 -7.43 -16.66 -9.17
N ARG A 261 -7.47 -17.95 -8.83
CA ARG A 261 -6.63 -18.95 -9.51
C ARG A 261 -6.94 -19.06 -11.02
N ASP A 262 -8.18 -18.79 -11.41
CA ASP A 262 -8.66 -18.77 -12.78
C ASP A 262 -8.30 -17.50 -13.56
N SER A 263 -7.79 -16.45 -12.89
CA SER A 263 -7.39 -15.20 -13.55
C SER A 263 -5.98 -15.25 -14.15
N PHE A 264 -5.25 -16.36 -13.99
CA PHE A 264 -3.90 -16.50 -14.52
C PHE A 264 -3.51 -17.95 -14.85
N LYS A 265 -2.53 -18.09 -15.73
CA LYS A 265 -1.92 -19.35 -16.13
C LYS A 265 -0.41 -19.28 -15.96
N LEU A 266 0.14 -20.31 -15.33
CA LEU A 266 1.57 -20.45 -15.14
C LEU A 266 2.20 -20.94 -16.45
N LEU A 267 3.11 -20.15 -17.02
CA LEU A 267 3.79 -20.50 -18.28
C LEU A 267 5.11 -21.21 -18.03
N THR A 268 5.70 -21.05 -16.85
CA THR A 268 6.93 -21.74 -16.43
C THR A 268 6.75 -22.42 -15.07
N LYS A 269 7.62 -23.39 -14.77
CA LYS A 269 7.89 -23.77 -13.38
C LYS A 269 8.57 -22.58 -12.65
N PRO A 270 8.52 -22.53 -11.31
CA PRO A 270 9.32 -21.55 -10.56
C PRO A 270 10.81 -21.71 -10.88
N LEU A 271 11.47 -20.60 -11.15
CA LEU A 271 12.90 -20.51 -11.44
C LEU A 271 13.61 -19.86 -10.26
N ALA A 272 14.64 -20.49 -9.71
CA ALA A 272 15.55 -19.83 -8.78
C ALA A 272 16.43 -18.87 -9.59
N VAL A 273 16.12 -17.58 -9.55
CA VAL A 273 16.73 -16.57 -10.43
C VAL A 273 17.91 -15.85 -9.80
N CYS A 274 17.91 -15.72 -8.48
CA CYS A 274 19.04 -15.12 -7.77
C CYS A 274 19.21 -15.82 -6.43
N ARG A 275 20.47 -16.05 -6.03
CA ARG A 275 20.80 -16.62 -4.73
C ARG A 275 21.88 -15.79 -4.08
N PHE A 276 21.56 -15.23 -2.91
CA PHE A 276 22.49 -14.50 -2.08
C PHE A 276 22.99 -15.39 -0.96
N ASP A 277 24.30 -15.64 -0.91
CA ASP A 277 24.93 -16.23 0.26
C ASP A 277 25.33 -15.11 1.21
N TRP A 278 24.49 -14.84 2.20
CA TRP A 278 24.72 -13.78 3.17
C TRP A 278 25.96 -14.01 4.02
N SER A 279 26.52 -15.23 4.01
CA SER A 279 27.75 -15.59 4.72
C SER A 279 29.01 -15.38 3.88
N ASP A 280 28.90 -15.18 2.56
CA ASP A 280 30.02 -14.95 1.65
C ASP A 280 29.91 -13.60 0.93
N VAL A 281 30.68 -12.62 1.42
CA VAL A 281 30.75 -11.27 0.86
C VAL A 281 31.14 -11.22 -0.62
N ALA A 282 31.86 -12.23 -1.13
CA ALA A 282 32.24 -12.30 -2.55
C ALA A 282 31.02 -12.51 -3.47
N THR A 283 29.96 -13.13 -2.94
CA THR A 283 28.72 -13.38 -3.68
C THR A 283 27.75 -12.18 -3.66
N LEU A 284 27.99 -11.20 -2.79
CA LEU A 284 27.09 -10.06 -2.60
C LEU A 284 27.47 -8.89 -3.52
N GLN A 285 27.29 -9.03 -4.83
CA GLN A 285 27.52 -7.94 -5.76
C GLN A 285 26.34 -6.95 -5.73
N LEU A 286 26.62 -5.67 -6.02
CA LEU A 286 25.61 -4.61 -6.00
C LEU A 286 24.82 -4.51 -7.31
N SER A 287 25.27 -5.17 -8.37
CA SER A 287 24.52 -5.22 -9.62
C SER A 287 24.97 -6.41 -10.45
N GLU A 288 24.00 -7.22 -10.87
CA GLU A 288 24.24 -8.43 -11.65
C GLU A 288 23.12 -8.65 -12.67
N SER A 289 23.38 -9.55 -13.62
CA SER A 289 22.38 -10.02 -14.57
C SER A 289 22.62 -11.50 -14.85
N PHE A 290 21.55 -12.27 -14.75
CA PHE A 290 21.55 -13.72 -14.85
C PHE A 290 20.61 -14.17 -15.95
N SER A 291 21.00 -15.18 -16.73
CA SER A 291 20.18 -15.76 -17.80
C SER A 291 19.72 -17.16 -17.40
N HIS A 292 18.41 -17.35 -17.29
CA HIS A 292 17.79 -18.60 -16.87
C HIS A 292 17.05 -19.24 -18.04
N LYS A 293 17.58 -20.33 -18.56
CA LYS A 293 16.92 -21.13 -19.59
C LYS A 293 15.85 -22.01 -18.96
N THR A 294 14.66 -22.03 -19.55
CA THR A 294 13.55 -22.88 -19.14
C THR A 294 12.74 -23.34 -20.35
N LYS A 295 11.80 -24.26 -20.12
CA LYS A 295 10.80 -24.64 -21.11
C LYS A 295 9.43 -24.24 -20.61
N SER A 296 8.62 -23.70 -21.52
CA SER A 296 7.24 -23.40 -21.20
C SER A 296 6.48 -24.69 -20.87
N ILE A 297 5.71 -24.66 -19.78
CA ILE A 297 4.85 -25.78 -19.38
C ILE A 297 3.45 -25.68 -20.01
N ALA A 298 3.14 -24.53 -20.62
CA ALA A 298 1.89 -24.31 -21.30
C ALA A 298 2.01 -23.16 -22.32
N ALA A 299 1.08 -23.13 -23.28
CA ALA A 299 0.97 -22.03 -24.24
C ALA A 299 0.18 -20.84 -23.67
N GLY A 300 0.46 -19.62 -24.10
CA GLY A 300 -0.23 -18.40 -23.68
C GLY A 300 0.63 -17.16 -23.88
N THR A 301 0.15 -16.02 -23.41
CA THR A 301 0.83 -14.73 -23.56
C THR A 301 1.62 -14.40 -22.28
N ALA A 302 2.93 -14.21 -22.38
CA ALA A 302 3.76 -13.78 -21.25
C ALA A 302 3.48 -12.32 -20.88
N HIS A 303 2.57 -12.15 -19.92
CA HIS A 303 2.12 -10.85 -19.43
C HIS A 303 3.02 -10.30 -18.33
N ALA A 304 3.43 -11.16 -17.39
CA ALA A 304 4.15 -10.74 -16.20
C ALA A 304 5.05 -11.84 -15.63
N VAL A 305 5.85 -11.46 -14.64
CA VAL A 305 6.66 -12.33 -13.78
C VAL A 305 6.17 -12.15 -12.35
N PHE A 306 5.74 -13.23 -11.73
CA PHE A 306 5.55 -13.30 -10.29
C PHE A 306 6.88 -13.59 -9.60
N MET A 307 7.16 -12.87 -8.53
CA MET A 307 8.41 -12.92 -7.79
C MET A 307 8.13 -13.07 -6.30
N TRP A 308 8.92 -13.90 -5.64
CA TRP A 308 8.95 -14.04 -4.18
C TRP A 308 10.33 -14.55 -3.77
N TRP A 309 10.57 -14.70 -2.47
CA TRP A 309 11.82 -15.24 -1.96
C TRP A 309 11.62 -16.25 -0.82
N ASP A 310 12.68 -17.02 -0.55
CA ASP A 310 12.83 -17.81 0.66
C ASP A 310 14.18 -17.55 1.33
N LEU A 311 14.25 -17.87 2.62
CA LEU A 311 15.44 -17.78 3.44
C LEU A 311 15.75 -19.15 4.04
N LYS A 312 16.98 -19.60 3.83
CA LYS A 312 17.58 -20.65 4.66
C LYS A 312 18.14 -19.98 5.90
N MET A 313 17.55 -20.26 7.05
CA MET A 313 17.85 -19.54 8.29
C MET A 313 19.13 -20.08 8.96
N ASP A 314 19.50 -21.33 8.69
CA ASP A 314 20.65 -22.03 9.27
C ASP A 314 21.63 -22.56 8.20
N THR A 315 22.85 -22.88 8.63
CA THR A 315 23.92 -23.37 7.74
C THR A 315 23.64 -24.73 7.11
N GLU A 316 22.79 -25.53 7.74
CA GLU A 316 22.38 -26.86 7.28
C GLU A 316 21.15 -26.81 6.37
N GLY A 317 20.47 -25.66 6.29
CA GLY A 317 19.27 -25.45 5.49
C GLY A 317 18.05 -26.24 5.99
N GLN A 318 17.99 -26.57 7.28
CA GLN A 318 16.88 -27.30 7.90
C GLN A 318 15.71 -26.38 8.24
N ILE A 319 15.98 -25.09 8.44
CA ILE A 319 15.00 -24.07 8.82
C ILE A 319 14.77 -23.18 7.61
N LEU A 320 13.62 -23.36 6.95
CA LEU A 320 13.20 -22.58 5.78
C LEU A 320 12.10 -21.60 6.18
N LEU A 321 12.24 -20.33 5.81
CA LEU A 321 11.17 -19.34 5.83
C LEU A 321 10.85 -18.98 4.38
N SER A 322 9.59 -19.05 3.98
CA SER A 322 9.19 -18.80 2.57
C SER A 322 8.11 -17.75 2.48
N CYS A 323 8.23 -16.88 1.48
CA CYS A 323 7.18 -15.93 1.07
C CYS A 323 6.48 -16.42 -0.21
N ALA A 324 6.57 -17.71 -0.54
CA ALA A 324 5.95 -18.26 -1.74
C ALA A 324 4.41 -18.14 -1.69
N PRO A 325 3.75 -17.87 -2.83
CA PRO A 325 2.29 -17.85 -2.88
C PRO A 325 1.73 -19.26 -2.65
N VAL A 326 0.46 -19.35 -2.27
CA VAL A 326 -0.20 -20.60 -1.84
C VAL A 326 0.04 -21.79 -2.77
N TRP A 327 0.13 -21.61 -4.09
CA TRP A 327 0.34 -22.70 -5.07
C TRP A 327 1.78 -23.23 -5.14
N GLU A 328 2.76 -22.54 -4.55
CA GLU A 328 4.14 -23.01 -4.43
C GLU A 328 4.64 -23.07 -2.98
N HIS A 329 3.81 -22.69 -2.00
CA HIS A 329 4.22 -22.65 -0.61
C HIS A 329 4.58 -24.05 -0.07
N PRO A 330 5.76 -24.22 0.56
CA PRO A 330 6.27 -25.54 0.96
C PRO A 330 5.32 -26.30 1.89
N ASP A 331 4.69 -25.59 2.84
CA ASP A 331 3.83 -26.21 3.87
C ASP A 331 2.55 -26.87 3.33
N VAL A 332 2.08 -26.45 2.16
CA VAL A 332 0.83 -26.96 1.57
C VAL A 332 1.05 -27.75 0.28
N LYS A 333 2.30 -27.89 -0.17
CA LYS A 333 2.67 -28.54 -1.44
C LYS A 333 2.19 -29.99 -1.54
N LEU A 334 2.25 -30.74 -0.45
CA LEU A 334 1.73 -32.12 -0.40
C LEU A 334 0.21 -32.16 -0.55
N GLU A 335 -0.51 -31.24 0.09
CA GLU A 335 -1.97 -31.18 0.01
C GLU A 335 -2.46 -30.70 -1.36
N LEU A 336 -1.73 -29.78 -1.99
CA LEU A 336 -1.94 -29.37 -3.38
C LEU A 336 -1.82 -30.55 -4.34
N ASN A 337 -0.77 -31.37 -4.18
CA ASN A 337 -0.56 -32.55 -5.01
C ASN A 337 -1.67 -33.61 -4.83
N HIS A 338 -2.38 -33.59 -3.70
CA HIS A 338 -3.56 -34.42 -3.46
C HIS A 338 -4.88 -33.78 -3.93
N GLY A 339 -4.82 -32.64 -4.65
CA GLY A 339 -5.97 -32.01 -5.28
C GLY A 339 -6.80 -31.09 -4.38
N LYS A 340 -6.28 -30.67 -3.23
CA LYS A 340 -6.96 -29.66 -2.40
C LYS A 340 -6.95 -28.28 -3.08
N SER A 341 -8.03 -27.53 -2.89
CA SER A 341 -8.18 -26.20 -3.49
C SER A 341 -7.23 -25.19 -2.86
N THR A 342 -6.65 -24.30 -3.67
CA THR A 342 -5.82 -23.18 -3.18
C THR A 342 -6.59 -22.27 -2.22
N VAL A 343 -7.90 -22.14 -2.37
CA VAL A 343 -8.75 -21.33 -1.46
C VAL A 343 -8.76 -21.91 -0.04
N GLU A 344 -8.88 -23.25 0.08
CA GLU A 344 -8.83 -23.92 1.39
C GLU A 344 -7.43 -23.83 2.00
N LEU A 345 -6.40 -23.98 1.17
CA LEU A 345 -5.01 -24.03 1.63
C LEU A 345 -4.43 -22.67 1.99
N ASN A 346 -4.97 -21.60 1.40
CA ASN A 346 -4.62 -20.24 1.78
C ASN A 346 -4.93 -19.96 3.27
N GLU A 347 -5.86 -20.72 3.85
CA GLU A 347 -6.16 -20.65 5.29
C GLU A 347 -5.06 -21.23 6.19
N LYS A 348 -4.14 -22.01 5.63
CA LYS A 348 -3.11 -22.75 6.38
C LYS A 348 -1.71 -22.16 6.28
N ILE A 349 -1.45 -21.35 5.26
CA ILE A 349 -0.13 -20.72 5.11
C ILE A 349 -0.01 -19.54 6.08
N PRO A 350 1.20 -19.24 6.57
CA PRO A 350 1.47 -18.03 7.35
C PRO A 350 1.06 -16.79 6.55
N TRP A 351 0.28 -15.91 7.18
CA TRP A 351 -0.06 -14.61 6.62
C TRP A 351 0.81 -13.52 7.25
N ARG A 352 1.18 -12.54 6.44
CA ARG A 352 1.95 -11.33 6.80
C ARG A 352 1.69 -10.24 5.76
N ASP A 353 1.94 -8.98 6.13
CA ASP A 353 1.74 -7.82 5.23
C ASP A 353 3.06 -7.08 4.96
N HIS A 354 3.98 -7.05 5.93
CA HIS A 354 5.32 -6.47 5.74
C HIS A 354 6.16 -7.17 4.66
N TRP A 355 5.89 -8.46 4.38
CA TRP A 355 6.43 -9.17 3.23
C TRP A 355 5.31 -9.76 2.39
N MET A 356 5.32 -9.43 1.10
CA MET A 356 4.32 -9.93 0.15
C MET A 356 5.03 -10.70 -0.96
N GLN A 357 4.37 -10.80 -2.11
CA GLN A 357 4.99 -11.19 -3.36
C GLN A 357 4.98 -9.99 -4.30
N ALA A 358 5.74 -10.08 -5.39
CA ALA A 358 5.87 -9.00 -6.36
C ALA A 358 5.41 -9.41 -7.75
N VAL A 359 4.90 -8.43 -8.50
CA VAL A 359 4.58 -8.56 -9.93
C VAL A 359 5.44 -7.60 -10.74
N TYR A 360 6.17 -8.15 -11.71
CA TYR A 360 6.91 -7.39 -12.72
C TYR A 360 6.28 -7.59 -14.09
N TYR A 361 6.17 -6.51 -14.87
CA TYR A 361 5.50 -6.56 -16.16
C TYR A 361 6.50 -6.77 -17.28
N LEU A 362 6.16 -7.64 -18.22
CA LEU A 362 6.97 -7.86 -19.42
C LEU A 362 6.55 -6.89 -20.52
N SER A 363 7.53 -6.40 -21.28
CA SER A 363 7.30 -5.52 -22.42
C SER A 363 8.32 -5.79 -23.52
N PRO A 364 7.88 -6.12 -24.75
CA PRO A 364 6.50 -6.37 -25.16
C PRO A 364 5.92 -7.68 -24.57
N ALA A 365 4.59 -7.83 -24.59
CA ALA A 365 3.96 -9.12 -24.31
C ALA A 365 4.35 -10.12 -25.41
N TYR A 366 4.67 -11.35 -25.01
CA TYR A 366 5.26 -12.35 -25.90
C TYR A 366 4.41 -13.63 -25.94
N GLU A 367 4.00 -14.06 -27.14
CA GLU A 367 3.25 -15.31 -27.33
C GLU A 367 4.15 -16.53 -27.20
N ILE A 368 3.75 -17.49 -26.37
CA ILE A 368 4.54 -18.67 -26.04
C ILE A 368 3.78 -19.91 -26.48
N CYS A 369 4.46 -20.78 -27.22
CA CYS A 369 4.01 -22.14 -27.51
C CYS A 369 4.39 -23.08 -26.36
N SER A 370 3.60 -24.14 -26.14
CA SER A 370 3.92 -25.16 -25.13
C SER A 370 5.19 -25.92 -25.49
N GLY A 371 6.11 -26.10 -24.52
CA GLY A 371 7.40 -26.76 -24.72
C GLY A 371 8.47 -25.89 -25.41
N GLN A 372 8.15 -24.64 -25.73
CA GLN A 372 9.10 -23.66 -26.30
C GLN A 372 10.22 -23.38 -25.30
N GLU A 373 11.45 -23.24 -25.81
CA GLU A 373 12.59 -22.80 -25.01
C GLU A 373 12.52 -21.30 -24.79
N LEU A 374 12.70 -20.90 -23.52
CA LEU A 374 12.63 -19.52 -23.08
C LEU A 374 13.89 -19.18 -22.31
N THR A 375 14.35 -17.95 -22.40
CA THR A 375 15.41 -17.40 -21.55
C THR A 375 14.85 -16.22 -20.77
N LEU A 376 14.70 -16.39 -19.46
CA LEU A 376 14.37 -15.30 -18.55
C LEU A 376 15.67 -14.65 -18.08
N VAL A 377 15.89 -13.40 -18.43
CA VAL A 377 16.99 -12.59 -17.92
C VAL A 377 16.51 -11.86 -16.67
N THR A 378 17.16 -12.09 -15.55
CA THR A 378 16.90 -11.40 -14.28
C THR A 378 18.07 -10.48 -13.98
N SER A 379 17.78 -9.22 -13.72
CA SER A 379 18.78 -8.22 -13.41
C SER A 379 18.41 -7.53 -12.11
N HIS A 380 19.43 -7.09 -11.37
CA HIS A 380 19.22 -6.23 -10.21
C HIS A 380 20.32 -5.18 -10.08
N ASP A 381 19.98 -4.11 -9.38
CA ASP A 381 20.91 -3.17 -8.80
C ASP A 381 20.97 -3.41 -7.27
N GLU A 382 21.37 -2.41 -6.50
CA GLU A 382 21.49 -2.54 -5.05
C GLU A 382 20.12 -2.71 -4.36
N TYR A 383 19.04 -2.25 -4.99
CA TYR A 383 17.73 -2.09 -4.35
C TYR A 383 16.55 -2.66 -5.15
N SER A 384 16.71 -2.95 -6.44
CA SER A 384 15.58 -3.28 -7.31
C SER A 384 15.87 -4.41 -8.28
N PHE A 385 14.84 -5.19 -8.59
CA PHE A 385 14.86 -6.20 -9.65
C PHE A 385 14.18 -5.73 -10.94
N TRP A 386 14.55 -6.31 -12.08
CA TRP A 386 13.78 -6.26 -13.33
C TRP A 386 14.05 -7.48 -14.21
N TYR A 387 13.14 -7.73 -15.16
CA TYR A 387 13.10 -8.97 -15.93
C TYR A 387 12.94 -8.70 -17.43
N HIS A 388 13.60 -9.52 -18.24
CA HIS A 388 13.39 -9.59 -19.69
C HIS A 388 13.17 -11.05 -20.11
N LEU A 389 12.34 -11.29 -21.11
CA LEU A 389 12.04 -12.63 -21.60
C LEU A 389 12.34 -12.73 -23.10
N ASN A 390 13.16 -13.70 -23.48
CA ASN A 390 13.56 -13.96 -24.86
C ASN A 390 13.21 -15.40 -25.27
N ASP A 391 13.07 -15.63 -26.57
CA ASP A 391 12.65 -16.92 -27.18
C ASP A 391 13.80 -17.87 -27.53
N GLY A 392 14.99 -17.59 -26.99
CA GLY A 392 16.20 -18.37 -27.25
C GLY A 392 16.88 -18.07 -28.58
N SER A 393 16.33 -17.20 -29.45
CA SER A 393 17.00 -16.74 -30.66
C SER A 393 17.95 -15.56 -30.36
N SER A 394 19.25 -15.78 -30.62
CA SER A 394 20.40 -14.83 -30.54
C SER A 394 20.53 -13.94 -29.29
N MET A 395 21.59 -14.21 -28.51
CA MET A 395 22.13 -13.33 -27.47
C MET A 395 22.92 -12.16 -28.09
N ASP A 396 22.28 -11.32 -28.89
CA ASP A 396 22.92 -10.03 -29.22
C ASP A 396 23.11 -9.26 -27.90
N GLU A 397 24.17 -8.46 -27.83
CA GLU A 397 24.54 -7.60 -26.68
C GLU A 397 23.47 -6.53 -26.41
N VAL A 398 22.25 -6.95 -26.07
CA VAL A 398 21.18 -6.08 -25.63
C VAL A 398 21.53 -5.71 -24.20
N ASN A 399 21.79 -4.42 -24.02
CA ASN A 399 21.96 -3.85 -22.70
C ASN A 399 20.61 -3.99 -21.96
N TYR A 400 20.52 -4.95 -21.03
CA TYR A 400 19.33 -5.22 -20.19
C TYR A 400 19.12 -4.13 -19.13
N GLN A 401 19.04 -2.88 -19.58
CA GLN A 401 18.82 -1.74 -18.71
C GLN A 401 17.47 -1.84 -18.02
N ARG A 402 17.38 -1.24 -16.83
CA ARG A 402 16.13 -1.15 -16.09
C ARG A 402 15.08 -0.42 -16.94
N PRO A 403 13.91 -1.03 -17.19
CA PRO A 403 12.86 -0.40 -17.96
C PRO A 403 12.32 0.85 -17.25
N ILE A 404 12.14 1.94 -17.99
CA ILE A 404 11.54 3.19 -17.49
C ILE A 404 10.30 3.56 -18.31
N CYS A 405 9.39 4.33 -17.70
CA CYS A 405 8.20 4.82 -18.39
C CYS A 405 8.56 5.99 -19.33
N GLU A 406 8.12 5.89 -20.58
CA GLU A 406 8.29 6.93 -21.59
C GLU A 406 6.96 7.54 -22.09
N CYS A 407 5.82 7.07 -21.57
CA CYS A 407 4.49 7.45 -22.07
C CYS A 407 3.70 8.41 -21.16
N PHE A 408 4.30 8.89 -20.07
CA PHE A 408 3.70 9.72 -19.00
C PHE A 408 2.60 9.04 -18.17
N VAL A 409 1.85 8.08 -18.71
CA VAL A 409 0.73 7.39 -18.01
C VAL A 409 1.21 6.72 -16.73
N HIS A 410 2.23 5.86 -16.78
CA HIS A 410 2.71 5.13 -15.60
C HIS A 410 3.45 5.99 -14.57
N LEU A 411 3.74 7.24 -14.91
CA LEU A 411 4.29 8.23 -13.96
C LEU A 411 3.16 9.06 -13.31
N ALA A 412 2.05 9.24 -14.02
CA ALA A 412 0.91 10.04 -13.56
C ALA A 412 -0.09 9.22 -12.71
N TYR A 413 -0.21 7.92 -12.94
CA TYR A 413 -1.28 7.11 -12.37
C TYR A 413 -0.80 5.84 -11.70
N SER A 414 -1.50 5.48 -10.62
CA SER A 414 -1.32 4.20 -9.95
C SER A 414 -1.76 3.05 -10.85
N ARG A 415 -1.26 1.85 -10.53
CA ARG A 415 -1.68 0.59 -11.16
C ARG A 415 -3.17 0.32 -11.02
N THR A 416 -3.74 0.63 -9.85
CA THR A 416 -5.17 0.51 -9.60
C THR A 416 -5.98 1.41 -10.52
N ARG A 417 -5.55 2.65 -10.76
CA ARG A 417 -6.20 3.56 -11.73
C ARG A 417 -6.06 3.05 -13.17
N ILE A 418 -4.90 2.54 -13.56
CA ILE A 418 -4.72 1.93 -14.89
C ILE A 418 -5.67 0.74 -15.07
N GLY A 419 -5.76 -0.14 -14.07
CA GLY A 419 -6.74 -1.25 -14.05
C GLY A 419 -8.19 -0.77 -14.14
N GLN A 420 -8.55 0.30 -13.41
CA GLN A 420 -9.89 0.88 -13.42
C GLN A 420 -10.30 1.38 -14.82
N LEU A 421 -9.37 1.94 -15.58
CA LEU A 421 -9.63 2.40 -16.96
C LEU A 421 -9.95 1.23 -17.90
N ASN A 422 -9.51 0.03 -17.56
CA ASN A 422 -9.78 -1.20 -18.32
C ASN A 422 -11.04 -1.92 -17.85
N ASP A 423 -11.73 -1.46 -16.80
CA ASP A 423 -12.97 -2.09 -16.35
C ASP A 423 -14.10 -1.85 -17.37
N LYS A 424 -14.30 -2.85 -18.22
CA LYS A 424 -15.32 -2.86 -19.28
C LYS A 424 -16.74 -2.71 -18.72
N LYS A 425 -17.03 -3.28 -17.55
CA LYS A 425 -18.37 -3.20 -16.94
C LYS A 425 -18.64 -1.78 -16.45
N ARG A 426 -17.65 -1.18 -15.79
CA ARG A 426 -17.69 0.21 -15.34
C ARG A 426 -17.80 1.18 -16.51
N ASN A 427 -16.91 1.07 -17.50
CA ASN A 427 -16.91 1.92 -18.69
C ASN A 427 -18.25 1.86 -19.43
N LYS A 428 -18.81 0.65 -19.60
CA LYS A 428 -20.13 0.48 -20.23
C LYS A 428 -21.23 1.26 -19.52
N LYS A 429 -21.27 1.24 -18.18
CA LYS A 429 -22.27 2.01 -17.40
C LYS A 429 -22.16 3.50 -17.65
N TYR A 430 -20.95 4.06 -17.61
CA TYR A 430 -20.76 5.49 -17.88
C TYR A 430 -21.10 5.85 -19.33
N ILE A 431 -20.67 5.04 -20.30
CA ILE A 431 -20.92 5.31 -21.72
C ILE A 431 -22.42 5.25 -22.03
N GLN A 432 -23.15 4.30 -21.44
CA GLN A 432 -24.61 4.27 -21.55
C GLN A 432 -25.27 5.53 -20.97
N ALA A 433 -24.79 6.03 -19.84
CA ALA A 433 -25.29 7.27 -19.26
C ALA A 433 -25.00 8.49 -20.16
N LEU A 434 -23.83 8.53 -20.79
CA LEU A 434 -23.42 9.58 -21.73
C LEU A 434 -24.21 9.52 -23.06
N GLU A 435 -24.40 8.34 -23.63
CA GLU A 435 -25.17 8.11 -24.87
C GLU A 435 -26.61 8.61 -24.75
N LYS A 436 -27.22 8.51 -23.56
CA LYS A 436 -28.59 9.03 -23.29
C LYS A 436 -28.67 10.56 -23.31
N ARG A 437 -27.55 11.28 -23.17
CA ARG A 437 -27.52 12.74 -22.96
C ARG A 437 -26.79 13.50 -24.08
N ILE A 438 -25.80 12.90 -24.73
CA ILE A 438 -25.00 13.55 -25.75
C ILE A 438 -25.79 13.72 -27.05
N THR A 439 -25.74 14.93 -27.59
CA THR A 439 -26.31 15.36 -28.87
C THR A 439 -25.27 16.16 -29.66
N SER A 440 -25.58 16.47 -30.93
CA SER A 440 -24.72 17.32 -31.77
C SER A 440 -24.51 18.73 -31.25
N ASP A 441 -25.36 19.21 -30.34
CA ASP A 441 -25.27 20.53 -29.70
C ASP A 441 -24.65 20.47 -28.29
N SER A 442 -24.25 19.27 -27.83
CA SER A 442 -23.69 19.11 -26.49
C SER A 442 -22.30 19.74 -26.39
N VAL A 443 -22.12 20.63 -25.41
CA VAL A 443 -20.83 21.16 -24.99
C VAL A 443 -20.55 20.57 -23.61
N CYS A 444 -19.63 19.62 -23.57
CA CYS A 444 -19.42 18.78 -22.40
C CYS A 444 -18.20 19.24 -21.60
N LEU A 445 -18.30 19.20 -20.27
CA LEU A 445 -17.20 19.44 -19.36
C LEU A 445 -16.88 18.16 -18.58
N CYS A 446 -15.68 17.64 -18.76
CA CYS A 446 -15.16 16.46 -18.08
C CYS A 446 -14.28 16.88 -16.89
N LEU A 447 -14.70 16.52 -15.67
CA LEU A 447 -14.04 16.89 -14.41
C LEU A 447 -13.48 15.65 -13.69
N SER A 448 -12.37 15.11 -14.19
CA SER A 448 -11.68 13.94 -13.62
C SER A 448 -10.34 13.80 -14.31
N ASP A 449 -9.28 13.53 -13.54
CA ASP A 449 -7.95 13.30 -14.10
C ASP A 449 -7.92 11.94 -14.83
N ASN A 450 -7.26 11.91 -16.00
CA ASN A 450 -7.18 10.78 -16.94
C ASN A 450 -8.51 10.20 -17.41
N CYS A 451 -9.56 11.00 -17.45
CA CYS A 451 -10.86 10.48 -17.82
C CYS A 451 -10.97 10.30 -19.34
N LEU A 452 -10.68 9.10 -19.83
CA LEU A 452 -10.78 8.76 -21.25
C LEU A 452 -12.22 8.90 -21.79
N LEU A 453 -13.22 8.89 -20.91
CA LEU A 453 -14.60 9.20 -21.28
C LEU A 453 -14.77 10.63 -21.83
N GLY A 454 -13.86 11.56 -21.48
CA GLY A 454 -13.75 12.88 -22.11
C GLY A 454 -13.62 12.79 -23.63
N LEU A 455 -12.73 11.92 -24.10
CA LEU A 455 -12.52 11.69 -25.53
C LEU A 455 -13.66 10.86 -26.13
N ALA A 456 -14.20 9.90 -25.37
CA ALA A 456 -15.35 9.12 -25.80
C ALA A 456 -16.56 10.02 -26.10
N ALA A 457 -16.84 11.03 -25.26
CA ALA A 457 -17.91 11.99 -25.48
C ALA A 457 -17.79 12.74 -26.83
N ALA A 458 -16.56 13.11 -27.22
CA ALA A 458 -16.30 13.74 -28.51
C ALA A 458 -16.64 12.82 -29.71
N LYS A 459 -16.45 11.51 -29.55
CA LYS A 459 -16.74 10.48 -30.56
C LYS A 459 -18.18 9.98 -30.54
N LEU A 460 -18.89 10.19 -29.43
CA LEU A 460 -20.34 10.01 -29.32
C LEU A 460 -21.14 11.12 -30.00
N GLY A 461 -20.52 12.24 -30.36
CA GLY A 461 -21.12 13.26 -31.22
C GLY A 461 -21.24 14.65 -30.62
N SER A 462 -20.66 14.91 -29.44
CA SER A 462 -20.68 16.25 -28.84
C SER A 462 -20.04 17.30 -29.77
N LYS A 463 -20.54 18.54 -29.70
CA LYS A 463 -19.99 19.71 -30.42
C LYS A 463 -18.57 20.03 -29.98
N LYS A 464 -18.32 20.04 -28.67
CA LYS A 464 -17.05 20.40 -28.03
C LYS A 464 -16.95 19.68 -26.68
N VAL A 465 -15.73 19.31 -26.30
CA VAL A 465 -15.44 18.78 -24.95
C VAL A 465 -14.33 19.62 -24.33
N ILE A 466 -14.53 20.00 -23.06
CA ILE A 466 -13.53 20.63 -22.21
C ILE A 466 -13.14 19.60 -21.16
N ILE A 467 -11.84 19.36 -20.97
CA ILE A 467 -11.33 18.40 -19.99
C ILE A 467 -10.48 19.17 -18.98
N PHE A 468 -10.79 19.01 -17.70
CA PHE A 468 -9.98 19.53 -16.61
C PHE A 468 -8.96 18.48 -16.17
N GLU A 469 -7.67 18.83 -16.23
CA GLU A 469 -6.53 18.01 -15.82
C GLU A 469 -5.66 18.78 -14.83
N SER A 470 -5.76 18.44 -13.55
CA SER A 470 -5.12 19.22 -12.49
C SER A 470 -3.60 18.96 -12.37
N ASN A 471 -3.12 17.85 -12.92
CA ASN A 471 -1.74 17.39 -12.82
C ASN A 471 -0.99 17.52 -14.16
N GLY A 472 0.25 18.01 -14.13
CA GLY A 472 1.02 18.27 -15.35
C GLY A 472 1.41 17.02 -16.16
N LEU A 473 1.68 15.88 -15.51
CA LEU A 473 1.95 14.62 -16.20
C LEU A 473 0.66 14.05 -16.80
N SER A 474 -0.43 14.14 -16.04
CA SER A 474 -1.80 13.78 -16.44
C SER A 474 -2.24 14.54 -17.69
N HIS A 475 -2.03 15.86 -17.70
CA HIS A 475 -2.26 16.74 -18.85
C HIS A 475 -1.51 16.25 -20.10
N ARG A 476 -0.20 15.96 -19.99
CA ARG A 476 0.60 15.49 -21.13
C ARG A 476 0.13 14.13 -21.65
N ALA A 477 -0.25 13.23 -20.75
CA ALA A 477 -0.84 11.95 -21.12
C ALA A 477 -2.14 12.19 -21.93
N MET A 478 -3.03 13.05 -21.45
CA MET A 478 -4.27 13.35 -22.17
C MET A 478 -4.07 14.05 -23.51
N GLU A 479 -3.12 14.98 -23.63
CA GLU A 479 -2.77 15.59 -24.92
C GLU A 479 -2.34 14.54 -25.96
N MET A 480 -1.55 13.55 -25.51
CA MET A 480 -1.13 12.43 -26.35
C MET A 480 -2.33 11.59 -26.81
N PHE A 481 -3.27 11.27 -25.92
CA PHE A 481 -4.50 10.55 -26.29
C PHE A 481 -5.38 11.37 -27.25
N VAL A 482 -5.53 12.68 -27.03
CA VAL A 482 -6.30 13.58 -27.92
C VAL A 482 -5.71 13.59 -29.32
N LYS A 483 -4.38 13.73 -29.43
CA LYS A 483 -3.68 13.73 -30.71
C LYS A 483 -3.80 12.39 -31.42
N ALA A 484 -3.57 11.28 -30.72
CA ALA A 484 -3.65 9.92 -31.29
C ALA A 484 -5.04 9.58 -31.84
N ASN A 485 -6.09 10.16 -31.25
CA ASN A 485 -7.48 9.92 -31.66
C ASN A 485 -8.04 10.97 -32.64
N GLY A 486 -7.22 11.93 -33.08
CA GLY A 486 -7.62 12.99 -34.02
C GLY A 486 -8.69 13.93 -33.46
N LEU A 487 -8.58 14.29 -32.17
CA LEU A 487 -9.60 15.05 -31.45
C LEU A 487 -9.20 16.49 -31.11
N SER A 488 -8.05 16.98 -31.59
CA SER A 488 -7.49 18.29 -31.24
C SER A 488 -8.40 19.48 -31.58
N GLU A 489 -9.29 19.37 -32.56
CA GLU A 489 -10.24 20.44 -32.90
C GLU A 489 -11.48 20.47 -32.00
N LYS A 490 -11.82 19.34 -31.37
CA LYS A 490 -13.03 19.18 -30.55
C LYS A 490 -12.76 19.23 -29.05
N VAL A 491 -11.55 18.86 -28.63
CA VAL A 491 -11.18 18.71 -27.22
C VAL A 491 -10.24 19.83 -26.80
N ARG A 492 -10.62 20.57 -25.76
CA ARG A 492 -9.78 21.57 -25.08
C ARG A 492 -9.42 21.06 -23.69
N ILE A 493 -8.13 20.90 -23.40
CA ILE A 493 -7.65 20.55 -22.06
C ILE A 493 -7.31 21.85 -21.30
N VAL A 494 -7.72 21.94 -20.04
CA VAL A 494 -7.40 23.03 -19.13
C VAL A 494 -6.74 22.49 -17.87
N ASN A 495 -5.76 23.23 -17.34
CA ASN A 495 -4.96 22.79 -16.20
C ASN A 495 -5.16 23.62 -14.92
N SER A 496 -5.81 24.78 -15.03
CA SER A 496 -6.20 25.58 -13.88
C SER A 496 -7.71 25.61 -13.71
N LYS A 497 -8.16 25.58 -12.45
CA LYS A 497 -9.56 25.84 -12.10
C LYS A 497 -10.01 27.22 -12.55
N ASP A 498 -9.09 28.16 -12.72
CA ASP A 498 -9.39 29.53 -13.15
C ASP A 498 -9.68 29.62 -14.66
N ASP A 499 -9.27 28.61 -15.43
CA ASP A 499 -9.57 28.48 -16.87
C ASP A 499 -10.93 27.82 -17.15
N LEU A 500 -11.63 27.39 -16.09
CA LEU A 500 -13.00 26.90 -16.14
C LEU A 500 -13.97 28.10 -16.18
N ASN A 501 -14.44 28.41 -17.39
CA ASN A 501 -15.36 29.51 -17.64
C ASN A 501 -16.82 29.01 -17.69
N PRO A 502 -17.72 29.52 -16.82
CA PRO A 502 -19.16 29.24 -16.91
C PRO A 502 -19.81 29.66 -18.24
N ASP A 503 -19.23 30.64 -18.94
CA ASP A 503 -19.76 31.17 -20.21
C ASP A 503 -19.39 30.32 -21.44
N ASP A 504 -18.68 29.19 -21.27
CA ASP A 504 -18.30 28.28 -22.36
C ASP A 504 -19.49 27.56 -23.03
N GLY A 505 -20.73 27.83 -22.59
CA GLY A 505 -21.94 27.21 -23.13
C GLY A 505 -22.12 25.75 -22.72
N VAL A 506 -21.46 25.33 -21.64
CA VAL A 506 -21.52 23.96 -21.10
C VAL A 506 -22.96 23.59 -20.76
N ASN A 507 -23.42 22.46 -21.28
CA ASN A 507 -24.77 21.92 -21.01
C ASN A 507 -24.78 20.49 -20.47
N LEU A 508 -23.60 19.86 -20.36
CA LEU A 508 -23.39 18.58 -19.69
C LEU A 508 -22.07 18.58 -18.93
N ILE A 509 -22.10 18.29 -17.63
CA ILE A 509 -20.91 18.09 -16.81
C ILE A 509 -20.83 16.61 -16.45
N PHE A 510 -19.66 16.01 -16.59
CA PHE A 510 -19.50 14.61 -16.24
C PHE A 510 -18.09 14.26 -15.75
N GLY A 511 -17.94 13.09 -15.16
CA GLY A 511 -16.66 12.55 -14.71
C GLY A 511 -16.81 11.11 -14.28
N GLU A 512 -15.67 10.47 -14.06
CA GLU A 512 -15.56 9.16 -13.41
C GLU A 512 -15.47 9.26 -11.88
N PRO A 513 -15.65 10.47 -11.33
CA PRO A 513 -14.71 11.14 -10.42
C PRO A 513 -13.46 10.35 -10.00
N ASN A 514 -12.29 10.77 -10.48
CA ASN A 514 -10.99 10.31 -10.00
C ASN A 514 -9.97 11.43 -10.10
N PHE A 515 -9.27 11.77 -9.01
CA PHE A 515 -8.20 12.77 -9.01
C PHE A 515 -6.89 12.19 -8.47
N VAL A 516 -5.75 12.62 -9.02
CA VAL A 516 -4.42 12.07 -8.68
C VAL A 516 -4.09 12.22 -7.18
N THR A 517 -4.67 13.22 -6.53
CA THR A 517 -4.48 13.53 -5.10
C THR A 517 -5.41 12.75 -4.18
N SER A 518 -6.37 11.99 -4.70
CA SER A 518 -7.34 11.24 -3.90
C SER A 518 -6.72 9.99 -3.31
N ILE A 519 -6.94 9.78 -2.01
CA ILE A 519 -6.48 8.60 -1.26
C ILE A 519 -7.68 7.71 -0.92
N LEU A 520 -8.75 8.33 -0.42
CA LEU A 520 -10.02 7.68 -0.07
C LEU A 520 -11.06 7.91 -1.18
N ALA A 521 -12.00 6.98 -1.33
CA ALA A 521 -12.97 7.03 -2.42
C ALA A 521 -13.83 8.32 -2.42
N TRP A 522 -14.14 8.87 -1.26
CA TRP A 522 -14.90 10.13 -1.12
C TRP A 522 -14.07 11.38 -1.34
N ASP A 523 -12.73 11.31 -1.41
CA ASP A 523 -11.92 12.46 -1.80
C ASP A 523 -12.32 13.00 -3.18
N ASN A 524 -12.84 12.10 -4.02
CA ASN A 524 -13.32 12.40 -5.36
C ASN A 524 -14.60 13.25 -5.40
N ILE A 525 -15.22 13.61 -4.26
CA ILE A 525 -16.26 14.64 -4.22
C ILE A 525 -15.72 16.02 -4.61
N TYR A 526 -14.42 16.20 -4.83
CA TYR A 526 -13.87 17.37 -5.51
C TYR A 526 -14.55 17.67 -6.85
N PHE A 527 -15.07 16.65 -7.52
CA PHE A 527 -15.99 16.81 -8.65
C PHE A 527 -17.16 17.76 -8.33
N TRP A 528 -17.73 17.67 -7.13
CA TRP A 528 -18.84 18.51 -6.68
C TRP A 528 -18.42 19.97 -6.48
N HIS A 529 -17.23 20.22 -5.91
CA HIS A 529 -16.68 21.57 -5.78
C HIS A 529 -16.48 22.23 -7.15
N LEU A 530 -15.86 21.50 -8.10
CA LEU A 530 -15.62 22.01 -9.44
C LEU A 530 -16.92 22.25 -10.22
N SER A 531 -17.87 21.30 -10.15
CA SER A 531 -19.14 21.40 -10.86
C SER A 531 -20.13 22.41 -10.26
N SER A 532 -19.94 22.80 -8.99
CA SER A 532 -20.75 23.85 -8.33
C SER A 532 -20.47 25.26 -8.86
N ARG A 533 -19.35 25.47 -9.56
CA ARG A 533 -19.05 26.72 -10.30
C ARG A 533 -20.01 26.97 -11.47
N TYR A 534 -20.73 25.94 -11.89
CA TYR A 534 -21.66 25.98 -13.01
C TYR A 534 -23.12 25.97 -12.52
N PRO A 535 -24.05 26.60 -13.27
CA PRO A 535 -25.46 26.64 -12.91
C PRO A 535 -26.08 25.27 -12.57
N LYS A 536 -26.96 25.23 -11.56
CA LYS A 536 -27.60 23.99 -11.09
C LYS A 536 -28.43 23.24 -12.14
N HIS A 537 -28.94 23.94 -13.17
CA HIS A 537 -29.78 23.35 -14.22
C HIS A 537 -29.00 22.52 -15.24
N ILE A 538 -27.66 22.62 -15.27
CA ILE A 538 -26.81 21.81 -16.12
C ILE A 538 -26.79 20.38 -15.59
N ALA A 539 -26.99 19.40 -16.46
CA ALA A 539 -26.99 17.99 -16.10
C ALA A 539 -25.60 17.55 -15.62
N ARG A 540 -25.56 16.71 -14.59
CA ARG A 540 -24.33 16.16 -13.98
C ARG A 540 -24.35 14.64 -13.98
N ILE A 541 -23.22 14.02 -14.35
CA ILE A 541 -22.99 12.57 -14.26
C ILE A 541 -21.64 12.33 -13.59
N PRO A 542 -21.57 11.83 -12.35
CA PRO A 542 -22.68 11.36 -11.51
C PRO A 542 -23.60 12.49 -11.01
N SER A 543 -24.84 12.14 -10.68
CA SER A 543 -25.84 13.05 -10.10
C SER A 543 -25.90 12.97 -8.58
N ALA A 544 -25.47 11.85 -7.99
CA ALA A 544 -25.40 11.66 -6.55
C ALA A 544 -24.23 10.74 -6.18
N VAL A 545 -23.85 10.80 -4.91
CA VAL A 545 -22.81 9.96 -4.32
C VAL A 545 -23.26 9.48 -2.95
N THR A 546 -23.09 8.20 -2.67
CA THR A 546 -23.48 7.56 -1.40
C THR A 546 -22.26 6.94 -0.75
N VAL A 547 -21.91 7.38 0.45
CA VAL A 547 -20.91 6.73 1.29
C VAL A 547 -21.60 5.61 2.06
N ARG A 548 -21.12 4.38 1.87
CA ARG A 548 -21.63 3.18 2.54
C ARG A 548 -20.59 2.59 3.49
N ALA A 549 -21.07 1.81 4.45
CA ALA A 549 -20.20 1.09 5.36
C ALA A 549 -20.75 -0.29 5.73
N VAL A 550 -19.86 -1.15 6.24
CA VAL A 550 -20.17 -2.49 6.75
C VAL A 550 -19.19 -2.85 7.86
N ALA A 551 -19.67 -3.44 8.97
CA ALA A 551 -18.76 -4.01 9.97
C ALA A 551 -18.21 -5.34 9.47
N VAL A 552 -16.93 -5.57 9.72
CA VAL A 552 -16.17 -6.70 9.15
C VAL A 552 -15.39 -7.41 10.26
N GLU A 553 -15.34 -8.74 10.14
CA GLU A 553 -14.32 -9.57 10.75
C GLU A 553 -13.25 -9.87 9.70
N PHE A 554 -12.22 -9.04 9.64
CA PHE A 554 -11.01 -9.30 8.86
C PHE A 554 -10.24 -10.44 9.49
N LYS A 555 -9.82 -11.39 8.66
CA LYS A 555 -9.00 -12.50 9.13
C LYS A 555 -7.67 -12.02 9.70
N ASP A 556 -6.98 -11.15 8.95
CA ASP A 556 -5.60 -10.80 9.26
C ASP A 556 -5.28 -9.30 9.20
N LEU A 557 -5.94 -8.51 8.35
CA LEU A 557 -5.63 -7.08 8.16
C LEU A 557 -5.59 -6.27 9.47
N HIS A 558 -6.45 -6.60 10.44
CA HIS A 558 -6.48 -5.93 11.74
C HIS A 558 -5.14 -6.02 12.52
N LYS A 559 -4.29 -7.01 12.21
CA LYS A 559 -2.98 -7.21 12.87
C LYS A 559 -2.00 -6.06 12.65
N ILE A 560 -2.14 -5.30 11.56
CA ILE A 560 -1.28 -4.13 11.29
C ILE A 560 -1.49 -3.02 12.34
N ARG A 561 -2.64 -3.01 13.03
CA ARG A 561 -2.95 -2.05 14.11
C ARG A 561 -3.14 -2.68 15.48
N ALA A 562 -3.33 -4.00 15.56
CA ALA A 562 -3.56 -4.68 16.83
C ALA A 562 -2.33 -4.55 17.76
N PRO A 563 -2.53 -4.25 19.05
CA PRO A 563 -1.42 -4.23 20.01
C PRO A 563 -0.80 -5.62 20.12
N VAL A 564 0.53 -5.68 20.13
CA VAL A 564 1.33 -6.90 20.19
C VAL A 564 1.24 -7.52 21.59
N ARG A 565 1.36 -6.69 22.64
CA ARG A 565 1.42 -7.05 24.06
C ARG A 565 2.56 -7.98 24.41
N LYS A 566 2.54 -9.22 23.91
CA LYS A 566 3.60 -10.21 24.13
C LYS A 566 3.97 -10.89 22.83
N CYS A 567 5.27 -11.04 22.60
CA CYS A 567 5.83 -11.73 21.44
C CYS A 567 6.91 -12.71 21.93
N GLU A 568 6.79 -14.01 21.62
CA GLU A 568 7.73 -15.07 22.04
C GLU A 568 8.07 -15.12 23.55
N GLY A 569 7.14 -14.63 24.37
CA GLY A 569 7.26 -14.55 25.82
C GLY A 569 7.84 -13.24 26.37
N PHE A 570 8.24 -12.31 25.49
CA PHE A 570 8.71 -10.97 25.86
C PHE A 570 7.57 -9.97 25.89
N ASP A 571 7.59 -9.05 26.85
CA ASP A 571 6.65 -7.93 26.95
C ASP A 571 6.98 -6.83 25.95
N MET A 572 6.01 -6.50 25.10
CA MET A 572 6.08 -5.49 24.04
C MET A 572 5.16 -4.29 24.32
N SER A 573 4.63 -4.16 25.54
CA SER A 573 3.68 -3.09 25.89
C SER A 573 4.24 -1.67 25.67
N ARG A 574 5.56 -1.48 25.76
CA ARG A 574 6.22 -0.20 25.44
C ARG A 574 6.16 0.16 23.96
N PHE A 575 6.25 -0.84 23.09
CA PHE A 575 6.06 -0.64 21.65
C PHE A 575 4.60 -0.28 21.37
N ASP A 576 3.65 -1.00 21.98
CA ASP A 576 2.23 -0.68 21.86
C ASP A 576 1.92 0.75 22.31
N GLU A 577 2.48 1.18 23.44
CA GLU A 577 2.34 2.55 23.96
C GLU A 577 2.91 3.59 22.98
N LEU A 578 4.13 3.36 22.47
CA LEU A 578 4.79 4.27 21.53
C LEU A 578 4.00 4.40 20.22
N VAL A 579 3.58 3.28 19.64
CA VAL A 579 2.79 3.27 18.40
C VAL A 579 1.42 3.91 18.62
N GLN A 580 0.76 3.65 19.76
CA GLN A 580 -0.53 4.24 20.07
C GLN A 580 -0.46 5.77 20.13
N VAL A 581 0.50 6.32 20.88
CA VAL A 581 0.67 7.77 21.03
C VAL A 581 0.94 8.42 19.67
N SER A 582 1.82 7.82 18.86
CA SER A 582 2.16 8.35 17.55
C SER A 582 0.99 8.29 16.57
N SER A 583 0.30 7.14 16.46
CA SER A 583 -0.87 7.04 15.59
C SER A 583 -1.99 8.00 16.00
N ASP A 584 -2.24 8.22 17.29
CA ASP A 584 -3.27 9.18 17.75
C ASP A 584 -2.98 10.62 17.33
N ILE A 585 -1.71 10.95 17.07
CA ILE A 585 -1.25 12.28 16.65
C ILE A 585 -1.17 12.39 15.12
N SER A 586 -0.71 11.35 14.43
CA SER A 586 -0.33 11.44 13.01
C SER A 586 -1.24 10.69 12.04
N ASP A 587 -1.92 9.64 12.47
CA ASP A 587 -2.67 8.78 11.56
C ASP A 587 -4.10 9.29 11.36
N ASN A 588 -4.61 9.13 10.14
CA ASN A 588 -6.02 9.30 9.88
C ASN A 588 -6.79 8.12 10.48
N GLN A 589 -7.97 8.40 11.04
CA GLN A 589 -8.83 7.36 11.62
C GLN A 589 -9.26 6.30 10.59
N ILE A 590 -9.42 6.70 9.33
CA ILE A 590 -9.74 5.81 8.21
C ILE A 590 -8.52 5.66 7.32
N GLU A 591 -8.13 4.41 7.09
CA GLU A 591 -7.00 4.04 6.24
C GLU A 591 -7.50 3.55 4.88
N ALA A 592 -6.72 3.75 3.81
CA ALA A 592 -7.06 3.30 2.47
C ALA A 592 -6.35 1.99 2.14
N HIS A 593 -7.11 0.90 1.99
CA HIS A 593 -6.58 -0.45 1.74
C HIS A 593 -7.26 -1.11 0.53
N PRO A 594 -6.53 -1.88 -0.30
CA PRO A 594 -7.12 -2.69 -1.37
C PRO A 594 -7.78 -3.94 -0.75
N LEU A 595 -9.03 -3.83 -0.25
CA LEU A 595 -9.63 -4.88 0.58
C LEU A 595 -9.87 -6.22 -0.15
N TRP A 596 -9.74 -6.25 -1.48
CA TRP A 596 -9.76 -7.51 -2.23
C TRP A 596 -8.57 -8.43 -1.90
N GLU A 597 -7.47 -7.87 -1.39
CA GLU A 597 -6.28 -8.60 -0.90
C GLU A 597 -6.43 -9.08 0.55
N TYR A 598 -7.52 -8.72 1.23
CA TYR A 598 -7.68 -8.97 2.66
C TYR A 598 -9.05 -9.61 2.94
N PRO A 599 -9.10 -10.95 3.07
CA PRO A 599 -10.33 -11.66 3.38
C PRO A 599 -11.00 -11.12 4.66
N GLY A 600 -12.30 -10.83 4.55
CA GLY A 600 -13.10 -10.36 5.68
C GLY A 600 -14.57 -10.73 5.52
N GLN A 601 -15.16 -11.19 6.61
CA GLN A 601 -16.57 -11.56 6.68
C GLN A 601 -17.43 -10.37 7.10
N ALA A 602 -18.53 -10.14 6.40
CA ALA A 602 -19.49 -9.11 6.79
C ALA A 602 -20.22 -9.50 8.09
N LEU A 603 -20.22 -8.62 9.09
CA LEU A 603 -20.94 -8.80 10.35
C LEU A 603 -22.30 -8.12 10.37
N THR A 604 -22.49 -7.11 9.51
CA THR A 604 -23.75 -6.36 9.35
C THR A 604 -24.19 -6.42 7.90
N ALA A 605 -25.46 -6.08 7.64
CA ALA A 605 -25.84 -5.61 6.31
C ALA A 605 -25.10 -4.29 5.98
N PRO A 606 -24.89 -3.96 4.70
CA PRO A 606 -24.36 -2.65 4.33
C PRO A 606 -25.35 -1.55 4.74
N PHE A 607 -24.84 -0.44 5.26
CA PHE A 607 -25.64 0.72 5.68
C PHE A 607 -25.13 2.01 5.04
N THR A 608 -26.03 2.98 4.86
CA THR A 608 -25.71 4.29 4.30
C THR A 608 -25.26 5.24 5.40
N VAL A 609 -24.09 5.85 5.21
CA VAL A 609 -23.49 6.81 6.15
C VAL A 609 -23.87 8.23 5.75
N VAL A 610 -23.66 8.57 4.48
CA VAL A 610 -24.01 9.87 3.89
C VAL A 610 -24.49 9.67 2.45
N GLU A 611 -25.51 10.42 2.04
CA GLU A 611 -25.92 10.57 0.63
C GLU A 611 -25.87 12.05 0.25
N LEU A 612 -25.19 12.37 -0.86
CA LEU A 612 -25.02 13.72 -1.36
C LEU A 612 -25.57 13.82 -2.79
N HIS A 613 -26.43 14.81 -3.02
CA HIS A 613 -26.94 15.13 -4.35
C HIS A 613 -26.07 16.21 -5.00
N LEU A 614 -25.37 15.82 -6.06
CA LEU A 614 -24.35 16.63 -6.74
C LEU A 614 -24.96 17.66 -7.69
N ASP A 615 -26.27 17.59 -7.96
CA ASP A 615 -27.03 18.56 -8.75
C ASP A 615 -27.27 19.89 -8.02
N ARG A 616 -27.01 19.94 -6.72
CA ARG A 616 -27.09 21.14 -5.87
C ARG A 616 -25.74 21.85 -5.85
N ASN A 617 -25.75 23.18 -5.65
CA ASN A 617 -24.52 23.92 -5.42
C ASN A 617 -24.05 23.70 -3.96
N ILE A 618 -22.75 23.47 -3.79
CA ILE A 618 -22.08 23.20 -2.52
C ILE A 618 -22.01 24.42 -1.56
N ASP A 619 -21.98 25.65 -2.08
CA ASP A 619 -21.73 26.90 -1.32
C ASP A 619 -22.77 27.19 -0.22
N HIS A 620 -23.91 26.50 -0.27
CA HIS A 620 -25.02 26.67 0.68
C HIS A 620 -25.39 25.37 1.40
N GLN A 621 -24.55 24.33 1.29
CA GLN A 621 -24.80 23.07 1.98
C GLN A 621 -24.40 23.18 3.45
N PRO A 622 -25.33 22.89 4.38
CA PRO A 622 -24.98 22.84 5.79
C PRO A 622 -24.08 21.63 6.05
N ASP A 623 -23.41 21.66 7.20
CA ASP A 623 -22.76 20.48 7.75
C ASP A 623 -23.80 19.37 7.94
N ILE A 624 -23.40 18.16 7.56
CA ILE A 624 -24.19 16.95 7.67
C ILE A 624 -23.76 16.22 8.95
N GLN A 625 -24.72 16.01 9.85
CA GLN A 625 -24.55 15.20 11.04
C GLN A 625 -25.55 14.05 10.98
N ASN A 626 -25.05 12.85 10.68
CA ASN A 626 -25.85 11.64 10.67
C ASN A 626 -25.35 10.71 11.77
N SER A 627 -26.26 9.99 12.41
CA SER A 627 -25.94 8.93 13.36
C SER A 627 -27.04 7.90 13.35
N ASP A 628 -26.67 6.62 13.39
CA ASP A 628 -27.62 5.52 13.47
C ASP A 628 -26.95 4.29 14.09
N THR A 629 -27.65 3.16 14.06
CA THR A 629 -27.19 1.87 14.54
C THR A 629 -27.32 0.81 13.44
N ALA A 630 -26.31 -0.04 13.31
CA ALA A 630 -26.35 -1.22 12.46
C ALA A 630 -26.39 -2.48 13.33
N PHE A 631 -27.37 -3.35 13.07
CA PHE A 631 -27.53 -4.61 13.80
C PHE A 631 -26.47 -5.64 13.37
N ILE A 632 -25.82 -6.26 14.35
CA ILE A 632 -24.93 -7.39 14.11
C ILE A 632 -25.80 -8.60 13.70
N ALA A 633 -25.56 -9.13 12.51
CA ALA A 633 -26.36 -10.23 11.94
C ALA A 633 -25.72 -11.61 12.18
N CYS A 634 -24.42 -11.67 12.47
CA CYS A 634 -23.71 -12.89 12.80
C CYS A 634 -22.73 -12.70 13.97
N THR A 635 -22.61 -13.74 14.78
CA THR A 635 -21.61 -13.79 15.85
C THR A 635 -20.21 -13.90 15.23
N GLY A 636 -19.28 -13.13 15.75
CA GLY A 636 -17.93 -13.05 15.23
C GLY A 636 -17.07 -12.10 16.05
N ASN A 637 -15.96 -11.66 15.48
CA ASN A 637 -15.04 -10.72 16.09
C ASN A 637 -14.90 -9.46 15.22
N CYS A 638 -15.66 -8.43 15.57
CA CYS A 638 -15.62 -7.16 14.86
C CYS A 638 -14.28 -6.47 15.10
N ASN A 639 -13.47 -6.41 14.05
CA ASN A 639 -12.12 -5.85 14.05
C ASN A 639 -11.90 -4.89 12.88
N GLY A 640 -12.98 -4.48 12.20
CA GLY A 640 -12.95 -3.35 11.28
C GLY A 640 -14.33 -2.86 10.85
N VAL A 641 -14.38 -1.65 10.30
CA VAL A 641 -15.52 -1.13 9.54
C VAL A 641 -15.00 -0.68 8.19
N ALA A 642 -15.44 -1.32 7.12
CA ALA A 642 -15.07 -0.96 5.75
C ALA A 642 -16.06 0.07 5.19
N LEU A 643 -15.56 1.05 4.46
CA LEU A 643 -16.30 2.14 3.84
C LEU A 643 -15.96 2.26 2.35
N TRP A 644 -16.95 2.56 1.54
CA TRP A 644 -16.78 2.79 0.10
C TRP A 644 -17.80 3.81 -0.42
N VAL A 645 -17.71 4.11 -1.72
CA VAL A 645 -18.57 5.08 -2.39
C VAL A 645 -19.30 4.43 -3.54
N ASP A 646 -20.60 4.73 -3.64
CA ASP A 646 -21.40 4.41 -4.80
C ASP A 646 -21.81 5.69 -5.55
N TRP A 647 -21.50 5.74 -6.84
CA TRP A 647 -21.79 6.86 -7.72
C TRP A 647 -23.06 6.60 -8.53
N THR A 648 -24.09 7.40 -8.32
CA THR A 648 -25.34 7.34 -9.08
C THR A 648 -25.19 8.11 -10.38
N LEU A 649 -25.22 7.42 -11.52
CA LEU A 649 -25.07 8.03 -12.85
C LEU A 649 -26.40 8.51 -13.41
N ASP A 650 -27.45 7.72 -13.21
CA ASP A 650 -28.84 8.03 -13.52
C ASP A 650 -29.80 7.24 -12.60
N ALA A 651 -31.11 7.36 -12.80
CA ALA A 651 -32.14 6.73 -11.96
C ALA A 651 -32.07 5.19 -11.88
N SER A 652 -31.27 4.54 -12.74
CA SER A 652 -31.17 3.09 -12.86
C SER A 652 -29.74 2.55 -12.79
N THR A 653 -28.74 3.43 -12.76
CA THR A 653 -27.34 3.06 -12.97
C THR A 653 -26.47 3.60 -11.85
N GLU A 654 -25.80 2.68 -11.15
CA GLU A 654 -24.85 2.98 -10.08
C GLU A 654 -23.50 2.29 -10.36
N VAL A 655 -22.42 2.96 -9.97
CA VAL A 655 -21.04 2.43 -10.02
C VAL A 655 -20.49 2.42 -8.60
N SER A 656 -20.22 1.23 -8.07
CA SER A 656 -19.59 1.06 -6.75
C SER A 656 -18.06 1.10 -6.86
N THR A 657 -17.41 1.67 -5.85
CA THR A 657 -15.96 1.58 -5.62
C THR A 657 -15.58 0.52 -4.57
N GLY A 658 -16.56 -0.27 -4.10
CA GLY A 658 -16.39 -1.25 -3.05
C GLY A 658 -16.85 -2.64 -3.49
N PRO A 659 -17.93 -3.21 -2.92
CA PRO A 659 -18.35 -4.58 -3.22
C PRO A 659 -18.75 -4.78 -4.70
N ILE A 660 -18.27 -5.87 -5.31
CA ILE A 660 -18.63 -6.28 -6.68
C ILE A 660 -19.81 -7.28 -6.73
N LYS A 661 -20.27 -7.70 -5.56
CA LYS A 661 -21.43 -8.57 -5.32
C LYS A 661 -22.17 -8.06 -4.10
N ASP A 662 -23.45 -8.42 -3.98
CA ASP A 662 -24.24 -8.10 -2.79
C ASP A 662 -23.58 -8.66 -1.52
N ILE A 663 -23.51 -7.83 -0.49
CA ILE A 663 -22.98 -8.23 0.82
C ILE A 663 -24.03 -9.09 1.53
N VAL A 664 -23.63 -10.28 1.93
CA VAL A 664 -24.42 -11.19 2.76
C VAL A 664 -23.71 -11.36 4.11
N PRO A 665 -24.32 -10.97 5.24
CA PRO A 665 -23.72 -11.18 6.55
C PRO A 665 -23.33 -12.65 6.80
N GLY A 666 -22.17 -12.86 7.40
CA GLY A 666 -21.55 -14.17 7.63
C GLY A 666 -20.77 -14.73 6.43
N SER A 667 -20.72 -14.01 5.30
CA SER A 667 -19.95 -14.39 4.12
C SER A 667 -18.79 -13.43 3.88
N ASN A 668 -17.75 -13.92 3.18
CA ASN A 668 -16.65 -13.07 2.72
C ASN A 668 -17.14 -12.03 1.70
N ILE A 669 -16.65 -10.80 1.82
CA ILE A 669 -16.96 -9.72 0.90
C ILE A 669 -16.04 -9.80 -0.32
N SER A 670 -16.60 -9.66 -1.53
CA SER A 670 -15.83 -9.52 -2.77
C SER A 670 -15.69 -8.04 -3.12
N TRP A 671 -14.48 -7.51 -3.05
CA TRP A 671 -14.19 -6.08 -3.28
C TRP A 671 -13.68 -5.80 -4.70
N ASP A 672 -13.86 -4.57 -5.15
CA ASP A 672 -13.31 -4.03 -6.39
C ASP A 672 -11.77 -4.00 -6.34
N PRO A 673 -11.06 -4.64 -7.29
CA PRO A 673 -9.60 -4.68 -7.29
C PRO A 673 -8.93 -3.39 -7.80
N TYR A 674 -9.72 -2.42 -8.26
CA TYR A 674 -9.20 -1.18 -8.87
C TYR A 674 -9.35 0.05 -7.98
N THR A 675 -9.91 -0.11 -6.78
CA THR A 675 -10.08 0.98 -5.82
C THR A 675 -9.61 0.53 -4.45
N ARG A 676 -9.02 1.46 -3.69
CA ARG A 676 -8.76 1.26 -2.26
C ARG A 676 -9.99 1.72 -1.48
N GLN A 677 -10.48 0.87 -0.59
CA GLN A 677 -11.61 1.18 0.29
C GLN A 677 -11.10 1.80 1.58
N GLY A 678 -11.92 2.62 2.22
CA GLY A 678 -11.65 3.13 3.55
C GLY A 678 -11.86 2.03 4.58
N VAL A 679 -11.01 1.92 5.59
CA VAL A 679 -11.22 1.01 6.72
C VAL A 679 -10.88 1.69 8.03
N PHE A 680 -11.78 1.56 8.99
CA PHE A 680 -11.52 1.83 10.38
C PHE A 680 -11.08 0.54 11.06
N LEU A 681 -9.86 0.49 11.59
CA LEU A 681 -9.34 -0.66 12.34
C LEU A 681 -9.28 -0.32 13.84
N PRO A 682 -10.23 -0.80 14.67
CA PRO A 682 -10.15 -0.58 16.10
C PRO A 682 -8.95 -1.31 16.71
N ARG A 683 -8.26 -0.65 17.64
CA ARG A 683 -7.14 -1.25 18.40
C ARG A 683 -7.54 -2.48 19.23
N LYS A 684 -8.80 -2.54 19.63
CA LYS A 684 -9.36 -3.67 20.37
C LYS A 684 -10.36 -4.38 19.47
N ASN A 685 -10.16 -5.69 19.29
CA ASN A 685 -11.16 -6.52 18.65
C ASN A 685 -12.36 -6.72 19.59
N PHE A 686 -13.56 -6.70 19.04
CA PHE A 686 -14.79 -6.84 19.80
C PHE A 686 -15.49 -8.14 19.42
N ALA A 687 -15.53 -9.10 20.35
CA ALA A 687 -16.39 -10.26 20.22
C ALA A 687 -17.85 -9.77 20.23
N VAL A 688 -18.57 -10.04 19.14
CA VAL A 688 -19.95 -9.60 18.94
C VAL A 688 -20.88 -10.78 18.69
N THR A 689 -22.14 -10.60 19.06
CA THR A 689 -23.25 -11.52 18.93
C THR A 689 -24.40 -10.82 18.22
N ARG A 690 -25.45 -11.58 17.87
CA ARG A 690 -26.65 -11.02 17.21
C ARG A 690 -27.46 -10.05 18.08
N ASN A 691 -27.17 -9.96 19.37
CA ASN A 691 -27.80 -9.02 20.29
C ASN A 691 -27.08 -7.66 20.32
N ASP A 692 -25.87 -7.60 19.76
CA ASP A 692 -25.04 -6.41 19.77
C ASP A 692 -25.37 -5.50 18.59
N LEU A 693 -25.02 -4.23 18.73
CA LEU A 693 -25.19 -3.23 17.68
C LEU A 693 -23.94 -2.36 17.52
N LEU A 694 -23.69 -1.95 16.29
CA LEU A 694 -22.69 -0.95 15.95
C LEU A 694 -23.38 0.41 15.89
N GLN A 695 -23.11 1.28 16.85
CA GLN A 695 -23.45 2.69 16.76
C GLN A 695 -22.42 3.40 15.88
N TRP A 696 -22.91 4.26 14.99
CA TRP A 696 -22.03 5.07 14.16
C TRP A 696 -22.56 6.51 14.09
N SER A 697 -21.63 7.44 13.91
CA SER A 697 -21.95 8.82 13.56
C SER A 697 -20.91 9.38 12.60
N VAL A 698 -21.35 10.31 11.76
CA VAL A 698 -20.50 11.06 10.84
C VAL A 698 -20.82 12.53 10.97
N HIS A 699 -19.78 13.35 11.05
CA HIS A 699 -19.86 14.78 10.82
C HIS A 699 -19.09 15.08 9.55
N PHE A 700 -19.79 15.58 8.54
CA PHE A 700 -19.23 15.90 7.24
C PHE A 700 -19.57 17.36 6.88
N SER A 701 -18.56 18.14 6.54
CA SER A 701 -18.69 19.54 6.12
C SER A 701 -18.38 19.64 4.64
N PRO A 702 -19.41 19.70 3.75
CA PRO A 702 -19.20 19.74 2.31
C PRO A 702 -18.30 20.88 1.85
N ILE A 703 -18.42 22.07 2.45
CA ILE A 703 -17.69 23.26 2.02
C ILE A 703 -16.20 23.16 2.36
N SER A 704 -15.87 22.63 3.54
CA SER A 704 -14.48 22.52 3.99
C SER A 704 -13.82 21.19 3.58
N GLY A 705 -14.62 20.20 3.17
CA GLY A 705 -14.18 18.83 3.00
C GLY A 705 -13.82 18.14 4.31
N ALA A 706 -14.11 18.70 5.48
CA ALA A 706 -13.81 18.02 6.74
C ALA A 706 -14.77 16.84 6.95
N VAL A 707 -14.22 15.66 7.29
CA VAL A 707 -15.02 14.46 7.60
C VAL A 707 -14.48 13.79 8.86
N GLN A 708 -15.40 13.45 9.77
CA GLN A 708 -15.08 12.70 10.98
C GLN A 708 -16.06 11.55 11.13
N PHE A 709 -15.55 10.34 11.27
CA PHE A 709 -16.35 9.15 11.55
C PHE A 709 -16.23 8.78 13.03
N THR A 710 -17.23 8.09 13.56
CA THR A 710 -17.16 7.50 14.89
C THR A 710 -17.91 6.19 14.85
N PHE A 711 -17.27 5.13 15.35
CA PHE A 711 -17.81 3.79 15.41
C PHE A 711 -17.68 3.27 16.83
N LYS A 712 -18.77 2.77 17.41
CA LYS A 712 -18.81 2.22 18.77
C LYS A 712 -19.70 1.01 18.83
N ILE A 713 -19.16 -0.10 19.33
CA ILE A 713 -19.96 -1.30 19.57
C ILE A 713 -20.62 -1.18 20.95
N THR A 714 -21.93 -1.42 20.97
CA THR A 714 -22.71 -1.52 22.20
C THR A 714 -23.09 -2.98 22.38
N MET A 715 -22.61 -3.57 23.46
CA MET A 715 -22.95 -4.94 23.82
C MET A 715 -24.41 -4.97 24.32
N GLY A 716 -25.22 -5.87 23.77
CA GLY A 716 -26.54 -6.16 24.28
C GLY A 716 -26.45 -6.95 25.58
N ASP A 717 -27.22 -6.54 26.59
CA ASP A 717 -27.35 -7.27 27.87
C ASP A 717 -27.95 -8.67 27.69
#